data_AF-A0A2Z7AYS1-F1
#
_entry.id   AF-A0A2Z7AYS1-F1
#
_cell.length_a   1.000
_cell.length_b   1.000
_cell.length_c   1.000
_cell.angle_alpha   90.00
_cell.angle_beta   90.00
_cell.angle_gamma   90.00
#
_symmetry.space_group_name_H-M   'P 1'
#
loop_
_entity.id
_entity.type
_entity.pdbx_description
1 polymer ?
#
loop_
_entity_poly.entity_id
_entity_poly.type
_entity_poly.pdbx_seq_one_letter_code
_entity_poly.pdbx_strand_id
1 'polypeptide(L)'
;QTLQYVWKLACSSSSRAKIIIPARKSYHVRPTNFTGPCLSKVTLQISGVVVAPQDPKVWGSLDVHKWLYFSGVDYLTVEGGGKINGMGHEWWARSCKTNKSNPCTHAPTAITFHKCNKLRVENITLVNSQQMHMTFSSCVSVAVSGVKILAPADSPNTDGIHISASTKVDLTGITVSTGDDCVSIVSNSSKIRVKDIFCGPGHGISIGSLGKNNSSASVQDVVVDGAFFINTENGARIKTWQGGSGFARKITFQNIQMRNVSNPIIINQYYCDSPVPCRNQTSGVSIDSVLSTDIVEQVLKRCRNLGFSAHRFFIWAQGIPGFRHSKQSHHILVDILGSSRQFPLVWDFLMELRSSGLCELSREIFWLVFRAYSRANLPADAIRAFNKMADFGIRPCLEDLDQLLYSLCKKKHVRHAHEFFDTVKNDDNLSPSAKTYSILMRGWGEIGEPFQAQKLFDEMTERGCVADLLAWNSVLDALCKGGKVDEAYELFRGMRRKGLEPDSYSYSIFIHASCDSNDLHLAFRILDSMKRYNLVPNVFTYNCIIKKLCSNGKVDEAYELLDEIIETGSIRPDTWSYNTILASHCDHNEVNKALQLISRMIKESCQPDRHTYNMVLKMLVRIGRFDRVEEIWHSMDDRGFYPSVSTYAVMVHGLCKKRSKVDEACTYFEMMIDEGIPPYTTTCELLRNKLIGLGFADKADILAEKMERSTSKSIQDIANIMRGDRSCVRSRIKDVYSDGTDE
;
A
#
# COMPACT_ATOMS: atom_id res chain seq x y z
N GLN A 1 -28.67 -42.50 -23.97
CA GLN A 1 -29.57 -42.81 -25.09
C GLN A 1 -30.88 -42.04 -24.97
N THR A 2 -31.67 -42.20 -23.88
CA THR A 2 -32.93 -41.47 -23.69
C THR A 2 -32.79 -39.95 -23.76
N LEU A 3 -31.81 -39.35 -23.06
CA LEU A 3 -31.62 -37.89 -23.07
C LEU A 3 -31.28 -37.35 -24.47
N GLN A 4 -30.53 -38.10 -25.27
CA GLN A 4 -30.22 -37.73 -26.66
C GLN A 4 -31.44 -37.80 -27.57
N TYR A 5 -32.31 -38.81 -27.37
CA TYR A 5 -33.57 -38.92 -28.11
C TYR A 5 -34.51 -37.75 -27.78
N VAL A 6 -34.68 -37.44 -26.49
CA VAL A 6 -35.50 -36.31 -26.02
C VAL A 6 -34.95 -34.98 -26.56
N TRP A 7 -33.62 -34.82 -26.61
CA TRP A 7 -33.01 -33.66 -27.25
C TRP A 7 -33.38 -33.53 -28.73
N LYS A 8 -33.31 -34.62 -29.51
CA LYS A 8 -33.68 -34.59 -30.94
C LYS A 8 -35.13 -34.14 -31.14
N LEU A 9 -36.05 -34.63 -30.30
CA LEU A 9 -37.45 -34.22 -30.33
C LEU A 9 -37.61 -32.73 -29.99
N ALA A 10 -36.99 -32.28 -28.91
CA ALA A 10 -37.05 -30.88 -28.49
C ALA A 10 -36.42 -29.91 -29.51
N CYS A 11 -35.28 -30.29 -30.09
CA CYS A 11 -34.56 -29.47 -31.06
C CYS A 11 -35.29 -29.40 -32.42
N SER A 12 -36.05 -30.44 -32.77
CA SER A 12 -36.89 -30.49 -33.97
C SER A 12 -38.30 -29.92 -33.75
N SER A 13 -38.61 -29.38 -32.57
CA SER A 13 -39.90 -28.78 -32.26
C SER A 13 -39.97 -27.34 -32.79
N SER A 14 -41.05 -27.00 -33.51
CA SER A 14 -41.34 -25.63 -33.95
C SER A 14 -41.78 -24.72 -32.81
N SER A 15 -42.28 -25.28 -31.71
CA SER A 15 -42.60 -24.57 -30.46
C SER A 15 -41.47 -24.69 -29.44
N ARG A 16 -41.32 -23.69 -28.56
CA ARG A 16 -40.33 -23.69 -27.47
C ARG A 16 -40.43 -24.98 -26.65
N ALA A 17 -39.33 -25.71 -26.55
CA ALA A 17 -39.29 -26.99 -25.86
C ALA A 17 -38.55 -26.87 -24.52
N LYS A 18 -39.10 -27.50 -23.47
CA LYS A 18 -38.46 -27.60 -22.16
C LYS A 18 -38.17 -29.06 -21.82
N ILE A 19 -36.90 -29.42 -21.70
CA ILE A 19 -36.43 -30.73 -21.25
C ILE A 19 -36.18 -30.63 -19.75
N ILE A 20 -36.83 -31.49 -18.95
CA ILE A 20 -36.75 -31.43 -17.50
C ILE A 20 -36.03 -32.68 -16.97
N ILE A 21 -34.97 -32.45 -16.18
CA ILE A 21 -34.36 -33.46 -15.31
C ILE A 21 -34.92 -33.19 -13.91
N PRO A 22 -35.90 -33.97 -13.45
CA PRO A 22 -36.71 -33.65 -12.28
C PRO A 22 -35.90 -33.68 -10.98
N ALA A 23 -36.33 -32.88 -10.01
CA ALA A 23 -35.77 -32.86 -8.67
C ALA A 23 -35.82 -34.25 -8.00
N ARG A 24 -34.87 -34.53 -7.11
CA ARG A 24 -34.73 -35.81 -6.38
C ARG A 24 -34.45 -37.04 -7.25
N LYS A 25 -34.25 -36.89 -8.56
CA LYS A 25 -33.82 -37.97 -9.45
C LYS A 25 -32.36 -37.80 -9.83
N SER A 26 -31.68 -38.92 -10.01
CA SER A 26 -30.30 -38.99 -10.48
C SER A 26 -30.25 -39.81 -11.76
N TYR A 27 -29.61 -39.28 -12.80
CA TYR A 27 -29.51 -39.94 -14.10
C TYR A 27 -28.05 -40.12 -14.49
N HIS A 28 -27.66 -41.36 -14.77
CA HIS A 28 -26.37 -41.67 -15.38
C HIS A 28 -26.42 -41.40 -16.88
N VAL A 29 -25.62 -40.44 -17.34
CA VAL A 29 -25.64 -39.99 -18.73
C VAL A 29 -24.32 -40.36 -19.38
N ARG A 30 -24.35 -41.26 -20.37
CA ARG A 30 -23.18 -41.57 -21.21
C ARG A 30 -22.75 -40.33 -22.03
N PRO A 31 -21.53 -40.30 -22.58
CA PRO A 31 -21.08 -39.22 -23.48
C PRO A 31 -22.11 -38.96 -24.56
N THR A 32 -22.60 -37.73 -24.64
CA THR A 32 -23.75 -37.37 -25.47
C THR A 32 -23.49 -36.03 -26.17
N ASN A 33 -23.68 -36.04 -27.49
CA ASN A 33 -23.64 -34.85 -28.32
C ASN A 33 -25.07 -34.33 -28.56
N PHE A 34 -25.27 -33.07 -28.23
CA PHE A 34 -26.49 -32.29 -28.40
C PHE A 34 -26.29 -31.29 -29.54
N THR A 35 -26.62 -31.70 -30.75
CA THR A 35 -26.37 -30.92 -31.97
C THR A 35 -27.58 -30.09 -32.35
N GLY A 36 -27.36 -28.84 -32.73
CA GLY A 36 -28.30 -28.00 -33.46
C GLY A 36 -28.00 -27.96 -34.97
N PRO A 37 -28.55 -26.97 -35.70
CA PRO A 37 -29.43 -25.91 -35.22
C PRO A 37 -30.80 -26.48 -34.79
N CYS A 38 -31.42 -25.85 -33.78
CA CYS A 38 -32.78 -26.19 -33.36
C CYS A 38 -33.79 -25.25 -34.02
N LEU A 39 -34.99 -25.75 -34.35
CA LEU A 39 -36.04 -24.97 -35.00
C LEU A 39 -36.62 -23.87 -34.11
N SER A 40 -36.54 -24.05 -32.79
CA SER A 40 -37.00 -23.08 -31.80
C SER A 40 -36.12 -23.12 -30.54
N LYS A 41 -36.43 -22.24 -29.57
CA LYS A 41 -35.67 -22.13 -28.31
C LYS A 41 -35.84 -23.41 -27.47
N VAL A 42 -34.74 -23.93 -26.96
CA VAL A 42 -34.71 -25.10 -26.07
C VAL A 42 -34.26 -24.68 -24.68
N THR A 43 -35.00 -25.11 -23.66
CA THR A 43 -34.61 -24.96 -22.25
C THR A 43 -34.30 -26.34 -21.68
N LEU A 44 -33.09 -26.55 -21.18
CA LEU A 44 -32.70 -27.72 -20.40
C LEU A 44 -32.76 -27.35 -18.92
N GLN A 45 -33.84 -27.74 -18.24
CA GLN A 45 -34.02 -27.53 -16.81
C GLN A 45 -33.50 -28.74 -16.04
N ILE A 46 -32.34 -28.59 -15.40
CA ILE A 46 -31.72 -29.55 -14.50
C ILE A 46 -32.09 -29.20 -13.06
N SER A 47 -33.09 -29.88 -12.50
CA SER A 47 -33.46 -29.77 -11.08
C SER A 47 -33.00 -30.97 -10.24
N GLY A 48 -32.68 -32.09 -10.90
CA GLY A 48 -32.10 -33.29 -10.28
C GLY A 48 -30.57 -33.34 -10.37
N VAL A 49 -30.03 -34.56 -10.49
CA VAL A 49 -28.60 -34.82 -10.63
C VAL A 49 -28.31 -35.53 -11.95
N VAL A 50 -27.33 -35.04 -12.70
CA VAL A 50 -26.75 -35.70 -13.88
C VAL A 50 -25.38 -36.22 -13.49
N VAL A 51 -25.14 -37.52 -13.68
CA VAL A 51 -23.92 -38.20 -13.20
C VAL A 51 -23.17 -38.80 -14.40
N ALA A 52 -21.87 -38.50 -14.47
CA ALA A 52 -21.00 -39.08 -15.48
C ALA A 52 -20.72 -40.58 -15.19
N PRO A 53 -20.38 -41.37 -16.22
CA PRO A 53 -19.80 -42.69 -16.00
C PRO A 53 -18.46 -42.57 -15.26
N GLN A 54 -18.28 -43.40 -14.22
CA GLN A 54 -17.05 -43.46 -13.44
C GLN A 54 -15.91 -44.16 -14.20
N ASP A 55 -16.22 -45.21 -14.97
CA ASP A 55 -15.21 -46.00 -15.69
C ASP A 55 -14.76 -45.29 -16.98
N PRO A 56 -13.47 -44.93 -17.12
CA PRO A 56 -12.93 -44.33 -18.35
C PRO A 56 -13.14 -45.19 -19.60
N LYS A 57 -13.25 -46.51 -19.48
CA LYS A 57 -13.47 -47.42 -20.62
C LYS A 57 -14.76 -47.12 -21.39
N VAL A 58 -15.73 -46.43 -20.77
CA VAL A 58 -16.97 -45.99 -21.43
C VAL A 58 -16.70 -45.03 -22.61
N TRP A 59 -15.56 -44.35 -22.63
CA TRP A 59 -15.13 -43.48 -23.74
C TRP A 59 -14.29 -44.17 -24.80
N GLY A 60 -13.99 -45.48 -24.69
CA GLY A 60 -12.96 -46.15 -25.50
C GLY A 60 -13.10 -46.03 -27.02
N SER A 61 -14.32 -45.86 -27.55
CA SER A 61 -14.60 -45.64 -28.98
C SER A 61 -15.13 -44.23 -29.30
N LEU A 62 -15.11 -43.33 -28.31
CA LEU A 62 -15.69 -41.99 -28.37
C LEU A 62 -14.60 -40.94 -28.17
N ASP A 63 -14.93 -39.68 -28.44
CA ASP A 63 -14.03 -38.56 -28.14
C ASP A 63 -13.93 -38.35 -26.62
N VAL A 64 -12.77 -38.67 -26.06
CA VAL A 64 -12.48 -38.61 -24.62
C VAL A 64 -12.65 -37.21 -24.03
N HIS A 65 -12.62 -36.14 -24.85
CA HIS A 65 -12.78 -34.77 -24.37
C HIS A 65 -14.24 -34.40 -24.09
N LYS A 66 -15.20 -35.19 -24.58
CA LYS A 66 -16.62 -34.80 -24.63
C LYS A 66 -17.45 -35.63 -23.66
N TRP A 67 -18.18 -34.97 -22.76
CA TRP A 67 -19.27 -35.60 -22.00
C TRP A 67 -20.65 -35.03 -22.38
N LEU A 68 -21.01 -33.83 -21.90
CA LEU A 68 -22.23 -33.13 -22.30
C LEU A 68 -21.85 -32.04 -23.32
N TYR A 69 -21.91 -32.37 -24.60
CA TYR A 69 -21.38 -31.52 -25.67
C TYR A 69 -22.50 -30.89 -26.50
N PHE A 70 -22.74 -29.60 -26.34
CA PHE A 70 -23.70 -28.81 -27.11
C PHE A 70 -23.00 -28.13 -28.28
N SER A 71 -23.48 -28.35 -29.50
CA SER A 71 -22.82 -27.85 -30.72
C SER A 71 -23.80 -27.17 -31.66
N GLY A 72 -23.53 -25.93 -32.04
CA GLY A 72 -24.31 -25.21 -33.05
C GLY A 72 -25.74 -24.90 -32.61
N VAL A 73 -25.96 -24.60 -31.33
CA VAL A 73 -27.29 -24.35 -30.77
C VAL A 73 -27.48 -22.86 -30.49
N ASP A 74 -28.56 -22.30 -31.03
CA ASP A 74 -28.96 -20.92 -30.79
C ASP A 74 -30.06 -20.84 -29.72
N TYR A 75 -30.01 -19.80 -28.88
CA TYR A 75 -31.01 -19.51 -27.84
C TYR A 75 -31.25 -20.64 -26.83
N LEU A 76 -30.21 -21.42 -26.51
CA LEU A 76 -30.25 -22.44 -25.45
C LEU A 76 -30.25 -21.78 -24.06
N THR A 77 -31.14 -22.23 -23.18
CA THR A 77 -31.06 -21.95 -21.74
C THR A 77 -30.80 -23.26 -20.98
N VAL A 78 -29.78 -23.32 -20.13
CA VAL A 78 -29.56 -24.39 -19.16
C VAL A 78 -29.78 -23.83 -17.76
N GLU A 79 -30.77 -24.34 -17.03
CA GLU A 79 -31.21 -23.78 -15.74
C GLU A 79 -31.59 -24.87 -14.74
N GLY A 80 -32.02 -24.51 -13.52
CA GLY A 80 -32.90 -25.39 -12.72
C GLY A 80 -32.46 -25.76 -11.30
N GLY A 81 -31.32 -25.27 -10.81
CA GLY A 81 -30.85 -25.47 -9.42
C GLY A 81 -30.10 -26.79 -9.17
N GLY A 82 -30.13 -27.72 -10.12
CA GLY A 82 -29.62 -29.07 -9.99
C GLY A 82 -28.10 -29.20 -10.16
N LYS A 83 -27.64 -30.45 -10.13
CA LYS A 83 -26.21 -30.80 -10.06
C LYS A 83 -25.75 -31.59 -11.28
N ILE A 84 -24.61 -31.22 -11.86
CA ILE A 84 -23.88 -32.02 -12.85
C ILE A 84 -22.61 -32.53 -12.16
N ASN A 85 -22.51 -33.85 -11.97
CA ASN A 85 -21.40 -34.50 -11.30
C ASN A 85 -20.53 -35.25 -12.32
N GLY A 86 -19.30 -34.78 -12.52
CA GLY A 86 -18.35 -35.38 -13.44
C GLY A 86 -17.67 -36.66 -12.94
N MET A 87 -17.83 -37.05 -11.66
CA MET A 87 -17.21 -38.28 -11.12
C MET A 87 -15.70 -38.38 -11.41
N GLY A 88 -14.98 -37.29 -11.22
CA GLY A 88 -13.58 -37.15 -11.64
C GLY A 88 -12.55 -37.98 -10.86
N HIS A 89 -12.88 -38.56 -9.71
CA HIS A 89 -11.90 -39.21 -8.81
C HIS A 89 -11.07 -40.33 -9.47
N GLU A 90 -11.69 -41.20 -10.28
CA GLU A 90 -10.97 -42.23 -11.04
C GLU A 90 -10.03 -41.63 -12.09
N TRP A 91 -10.46 -40.55 -12.74
CA TRP A 91 -9.66 -39.83 -13.73
C TRP A 91 -8.47 -39.15 -13.07
N TRP A 92 -8.69 -38.55 -11.90
CA TRP A 92 -7.65 -37.87 -11.13
C TRP A 92 -6.58 -38.83 -10.60
N ALA A 93 -6.99 -40.03 -10.14
CA ALA A 93 -6.06 -41.07 -9.68
C ALA A 93 -5.12 -41.56 -10.80
N ARG A 94 -5.57 -41.53 -12.05
CA ARG A 94 -4.81 -41.93 -13.24
C ARG A 94 -4.08 -40.77 -13.92
N SER A 95 -4.25 -39.55 -13.42
CA SER A 95 -3.65 -38.37 -14.01
C SER A 95 -2.15 -38.32 -13.76
N CYS A 96 -1.38 -37.93 -14.78
CA CYS A 96 0.05 -37.66 -14.64
C CYS A 96 0.34 -36.42 -13.78
N LYS A 97 -0.65 -35.54 -13.57
CA LYS A 97 -0.55 -34.40 -12.65
C LYS A 97 -0.53 -34.84 -11.18
N THR A 98 -1.18 -35.96 -10.87
CA THR A 98 -1.21 -36.54 -9.51
C THR A 98 0.01 -37.43 -9.28
N ASN A 99 0.38 -38.26 -10.26
CA ASN A 99 1.54 -39.14 -10.21
C ASN A 99 2.27 -39.10 -11.57
N LYS A 100 3.49 -38.56 -11.59
CA LYS A 100 4.29 -38.39 -12.81
C LYS A 100 4.62 -39.70 -13.55
N SER A 101 4.52 -40.85 -12.89
CA SER A 101 4.71 -42.17 -13.52
C SER A 101 3.50 -42.61 -14.36
N ASN A 102 2.34 -41.97 -14.20
CA ASN A 102 1.16 -42.26 -15.01
C ASN A 102 1.29 -41.64 -16.42
N PRO A 103 0.70 -42.25 -17.46
CA PRO A 103 0.64 -41.63 -18.78
C PRO A 103 -0.23 -40.37 -18.76
N CYS A 104 0.27 -39.27 -19.33
CA CYS A 104 -0.52 -38.05 -19.50
C CYS A 104 -1.61 -38.26 -20.56
N THR A 105 -2.83 -38.50 -20.10
CA THR A 105 -4.01 -38.73 -20.95
C THR A 105 -5.04 -37.62 -20.74
N HIS A 106 -5.79 -37.30 -21.79
CA HIS A 106 -6.88 -36.34 -21.72
C HIS A 106 -8.10 -36.94 -21.02
N ALA A 107 -8.95 -36.08 -20.44
CA ALA A 107 -10.16 -36.48 -19.77
C ALA A 107 -11.35 -35.60 -20.18
N PRO A 108 -12.60 -36.05 -19.96
CA PRO A 108 -13.76 -35.31 -20.41
C PRO A 108 -13.91 -33.94 -19.75
N THR A 109 -14.31 -32.94 -20.53
CA THR A 109 -14.93 -31.72 -20.00
C THR A 109 -16.37 -32.02 -19.63
N ALA A 110 -16.84 -31.57 -18.47
CA ALA A 110 -18.15 -31.96 -17.99
C ALA A 110 -19.29 -31.40 -18.85
N ILE A 111 -19.26 -30.10 -19.14
CA ILE A 111 -20.15 -29.48 -20.12
C ILE A 111 -19.39 -28.59 -21.09
N THR A 112 -19.66 -28.73 -22.38
CA THR A 112 -19.04 -27.91 -23.43
C THR A 112 -20.13 -27.32 -24.30
N PHE A 113 -20.01 -26.01 -24.55
CA PHE A 113 -20.79 -25.29 -25.54
C PHE A 113 -19.85 -24.87 -26.67
N HIS A 114 -20.11 -25.39 -27.87
CA HIS A 114 -19.33 -25.12 -29.06
C HIS A 114 -20.21 -24.47 -30.13
N LYS A 115 -19.76 -23.35 -30.70
CA LYS A 115 -20.49 -22.61 -31.74
C LYS A 115 -21.95 -22.29 -31.35
N CYS A 116 -22.20 -22.01 -30.07
CA CYS A 116 -23.52 -21.66 -29.58
C CYS A 116 -23.71 -20.14 -29.58
N ASN A 117 -24.91 -19.67 -29.90
CA ASN A 117 -25.25 -18.25 -29.92
C ASN A 117 -26.40 -17.96 -28.95
N LYS A 118 -26.39 -16.79 -28.28
CA LYS A 118 -27.45 -16.38 -27.35
C LYS A 118 -27.70 -17.42 -26.24
N LEU A 119 -26.62 -17.98 -25.71
CA LEU A 119 -26.64 -19.03 -24.68
C LEU A 119 -26.84 -18.41 -23.28
N ARG A 120 -27.68 -19.05 -22.46
CA ARG A 120 -27.82 -18.75 -21.03
C ARG A 120 -27.58 -19.98 -20.17
N VAL A 121 -26.80 -19.83 -19.11
CA VAL A 121 -26.55 -20.88 -18.11
C VAL A 121 -26.76 -20.29 -16.72
N GLU A 122 -27.80 -20.75 -16.02
CA GLU A 122 -28.30 -20.08 -14.82
C GLU A 122 -28.51 -21.05 -13.67
N ASN A 123 -28.01 -20.72 -12.48
CA ASN A 123 -28.33 -21.41 -11.24
C ASN A 123 -28.14 -22.94 -11.31
N ILE A 124 -26.99 -23.41 -11.80
CA ILE A 124 -26.63 -24.85 -11.78
C ILE A 124 -25.34 -25.06 -10.99
N THR A 125 -25.17 -26.27 -10.45
CA THR A 125 -23.95 -26.65 -9.72
C THR A 125 -23.19 -27.73 -10.48
N LEU A 126 -21.93 -27.48 -10.84
CA LEU A 126 -21.03 -28.48 -11.40
C LEU A 126 -20.08 -28.95 -10.30
N VAL A 127 -19.90 -30.27 -10.17
CA VAL A 127 -18.95 -30.82 -9.21
C VAL A 127 -18.03 -31.84 -9.84
N ASN A 128 -16.82 -31.91 -9.29
CA ASN A 128 -15.87 -33.00 -9.51
C ASN A 128 -15.72 -33.38 -10.99
N SER A 129 -15.52 -32.39 -11.86
CA SER A 129 -15.32 -32.66 -13.28
C SER A 129 -14.01 -33.39 -13.54
N GLN A 130 -14.01 -34.25 -14.55
CA GLN A 130 -12.85 -35.09 -14.87
C GLN A 130 -11.65 -34.25 -15.29
N GLN A 131 -11.84 -33.28 -16.20
CA GLN A 131 -10.80 -32.32 -16.61
C GLN A 131 -11.19 -30.84 -16.43
N MET A 132 -12.19 -30.35 -17.18
CA MET A 132 -12.70 -28.98 -17.07
C MET A 132 -14.17 -29.03 -16.70
N HIS A 133 -14.66 -28.05 -15.93
CA HIS A 133 -16.08 -28.04 -15.57
C HIS A 133 -16.94 -27.52 -16.70
N MET A 134 -16.65 -26.32 -17.21
CA MET A 134 -17.46 -25.65 -18.23
C MET A 134 -16.59 -25.00 -19.29
N THR A 135 -16.89 -25.26 -20.56
CA THR A 135 -16.13 -24.69 -21.69
C THR A 135 -17.04 -23.98 -22.69
N PHE A 136 -16.64 -22.77 -23.09
CA PHE A 136 -17.22 -22.01 -24.20
C PHE A 136 -16.20 -21.89 -25.33
N SER A 137 -16.53 -22.49 -26.48
CA SER A 137 -15.66 -22.51 -27.66
C SER A 137 -16.40 -21.93 -28.87
N SER A 138 -15.85 -20.90 -29.52
CA SER A 138 -16.47 -20.29 -30.71
C SER A 138 -17.90 -19.78 -30.46
N CYS A 139 -18.23 -19.39 -29.23
CA CYS A 139 -19.57 -18.96 -28.85
C CYS A 139 -19.75 -17.44 -28.97
N VAL A 140 -20.99 -17.00 -29.18
CA VAL A 140 -21.34 -15.57 -29.30
C VAL A 140 -22.49 -15.26 -28.34
N SER A 141 -22.37 -14.18 -27.56
CA SER A 141 -23.44 -13.72 -26.65
C SER A 141 -23.83 -14.79 -25.63
N VAL A 142 -22.92 -15.08 -24.70
CA VAL A 142 -23.11 -16.04 -23.60
C VAL A 142 -23.36 -15.28 -22.31
N ALA A 143 -24.36 -15.69 -21.52
CA ALA A 143 -24.58 -15.19 -20.17
C ALA A 143 -24.62 -16.34 -19.16
N VAL A 144 -23.82 -16.23 -18.10
CA VAL A 144 -23.73 -17.21 -17.02
C VAL A 144 -23.97 -16.52 -15.69
N SER A 145 -24.94 -17.00 -14.91
CA SER A 145 -25.25 -16.40 -13.61
C SER A 145 -25.63 -17.40 -12.53
N GLY A 146 -25.18 -17.17 -11.29
CA GLY A 146 -25.54 -18.01 -10.14
C GLY A 146 -24.99 -19.44 -10.21
N VAL A 147 -24.01 -19.69 -11.08
CA VAL A 147 -23.37 -21.02 -11.23
C VAL A 147 -22.36 -21.26 -10.11
N LYS A 148 -22.37 -22.49 -9.57
CA LYS A 148 -21.38 -22.96 -8.60
C LYS A 148 -20.55 -24.09 -9.20
N ILE A 149 -19.23 -23.98 -9.10
CA ILE A 149 -18.26 -24.99 -9.52
C ILE A 149 -17.48 -25.43 -8.29
N LEU A 150 -17.56 -26.71 -7.94
CA LEU A 150 -16.99 -27.24 -6.70
C LEU A 150 -16.17 -28.51 -6.97
N ALA A 151 -14.88 -28.44 -6.73
CA ALA A 151 -13.96 -29.57 -6.67
C ALA A 151 -12.93 -29.37 -5.56
N PRO A 152 -12.26 -30.45 -5.09
CA PRO A 152 -11.18 -30.36 -4.12
C PRO A 152 -10.03 -29.44 -4.56
N ALA A 153 -9.36 -28.79 -3.61
CA ALA A 153 -8.26 -27.86 -3.88
C ALA A 153 -7.06 -28.52 -4.59
N ASP A 154 -6.86 -29.81 -4.34
CA ASP A 154 -5.79 -30.65 -4.88
C ASP A 154 -6.22 -31.40 -6.15
N SER A 155 -7.44 -31.15 -6.65
CA SER A 155 -7.93 -31.85 -7.83
C SER A 155 -7.12 -31.45 -9.09
N PRO A 156 -6.69 -32.41 -9.93
CA PRO A 156 -5.87 -32.14 -11.11
C PRO A 156 -6.67 -31.57 -12.30
N ASN A 157 -7.94 -31.20 -12.09
CA ASN A 157 -8.75 -30.54 -13.11
C ASN A 157 -8.09 -29.22 -13.51
N THR A 158 -8.22 -28.83 -14.78
CA THR A 158 -7.44 -27.73 -15.34
C THR A 158 -8.14 -26.38 -15.22
N ASP A 159 -9.47 -26.35 -15.34
CA ASP A 159 -10.19 -25.08 -15.34
C ASP A 159 -11.62 -25.24 -14.81
N GLY A 160 -12.08 -24.24 -14.05
CA GLY A 160 -13.48 -24.06 -13.74
C GLY A 160 -14.27 -23.69 -14.99
N ILE A 161 -14.03 -22.47 -15.50
CA ILE A 161 -14.63 -21.98 -16.74
C ILE A 161 -13.54 -21.67 -17.75
N HIS A 162 -13.55 -22.37 -18.88
CA HIS A 162 -12.62 -22.16 -19.99
C HIS A 162 -13.30 -21.43 -21.15
N ILE A 163 -12.74 -20.29 -21.58
CA ILE A 163 -13.25 -19.45 -22.66
C ILE A 163 -12.24 -19.40 -23.80
N SER A 164 -12.63 -19.89 -24.97
CA SER A 164 -11.79 -19.93 -26.17
C SER A 164 -12.56 -19.46 -27.40
N ALA A 165 -11.92 -18.62 -28.23
CA ALA A 165 -12.47 -18.11 -29.48
C ALA A 165 -13.90 -17.52 -29.37
N SER A 166 -14.29 -16.98 -28.22
CA SER A 166 -15.67 -16.59 -27.93
C SER A 166 -15.81 -15.08 -27.70
N THR A 167 -16.96 -14.52 -28.02
CA THR A 167 -17.21 -13.07 -27.87
C THR A 167 -18.52 -12.74 -27.17
N LYS A 168 -18.53 -11.62 -26.41
CA LYS A 168 -19.67 -11.18 -25.59
C LYS A 168 -20.04 -12.27 -24.57
N VAL A 169 -19.11 -12.60 -23.68
CA VAL A 169 -19.32 -13.58 -22.60
C VAL A 169 -19.42 -12.82 -21.28
N ASP A 170 -20.58 -12.91 -20.64
CA ASP A 170 -20.87 -12.30 -19.35
C ASP A 170 -20.97 -13.38 -18.27
N LEU A 171 -20.11 -13.33 -17.26
CA LEU A 171 -20.15 -14.17 -16.06
C LEU A 171 -20.52 -13.28 -14.88
N THR A 172 -21.56 -13.60 -14.11
CA THR A 172 -22.04 -12.75 -13.00
C THR A 172 -22.47 -13.54 -11.78
N GLY A 173 -21.97 -13.20 -10.60
CA GLY A 173 -22.41 -13.83 -9.34
C GLY A 173 -22.13 -15.33 -9.32
N ILE A 174 -20.91 -15.73 -9.69
CA ILE A 174 -20.50 -17.14 -9.77
C ILE A 174 -19.51 -17.50 -8.65
N THR A 175 -19.53 -18.76 -8.23
CA THR A 175 -18.60 -19.31 -7.22
C THR A 175 -17.80 -20.44 -7.85
N VAL A 176 -16.47 -20.35 -7.81
CA VAL A 176 -15.58 -21.36 -8.38
C VAL A 176 -14.53 -21.78 -7.36
N SER A 177 -14.49 -23.07 -7.05
CA SER A 177 -13.50 -23.74 -6.21
C SER A 177 -12.98 -24.95 -6.98
N THR A 178 -11.73 -24.90 -7.44
CA THR A 178 -11.12 -25.93 -8.30
C THR A 178 -9.60 -25.92 -8.12
N GLY A 179 -8.88 -26.98 -8.50
CA GLY A 179 -7.43 -27.05 -8.23
C GLY A 179 -6.54 -26.20 -9.15
N ASP A 180 -7.10 -25.49 -10.12
CA ASP A 180 -6.36 -24.74 -11.14
C ASP A 180 -7.12 -23.42 -11.45
N ASP A 181 -7.13 -22.90 -12.68
CA ASP A 181 -7.73 -21.59 -12.99
C ASP A 181 -9.27 -21.59 -12.75
N CYS A 182 -9.79 -20.65 -11.94
CA CYS A 182 -11.25 -20.47 -11.78
C CYS A 182 -11.90 -20.08 -13.12
N VAL A 183 -11.27 -19.14 -13.82
CA VAL A 183 -11.62 -18.73 -15.17
C VAL A 183 -10.35 -18.61 -15.99
N SER A 184 -10.30 -19.33 -17.12
CA SER A 184 -9.24 -19.18 -18.11
C SER A 184 -9.78 -18.63 -19.41
N ILE A 185 -9.09 -17.60 -19.93
CA ILE A 185 -9.42 -16.90 -21.17
C ILE A 185 -8.24 -17.07 -22.11
N VAL A 186 -8.48 -17.66 -23.28
CA VAL A 186 -7.43 -17.94 -24.27
C VAL A 186 -7.72 -17.25 -25.60
N SER A 187 -6.85 -17.50 -26.58
CA SER A 187 -6.81 -16.83 -27.89
C SER A 187 -8.17 -16.72 -28.60
N ASN A 188 -8.30 -15.64 -29.38
CA ASN A 188 -9.46 -15.23 -30.17
C ASN A 188 -10.70 -14.90 -29.35
N SER A 189 -10.52 -14.58 -28.06
CA SER A 189 -11.62 -14.18 -27.17
C SER A 189 -11.72 -12.67 -27.05
N SER A 190 -12.95 -12.13 -27.01
CA SER A 190 -13.14 -10.68 -26.87
C SER A 190 -14.44 -10.28 -26.18
N LYS A 191 -14.50 -9.10 -25.57
CA LYS A 191 -15.71 -8.60 -24.88
C LYS A 191 -16.15 -9.58 -23.78
N ILE A 192 -15.25 -9.86 -22.87
CA ILE A 192 -15.49 -10.78 -21.75
C ILE A 192 -15.69 -9.95 -20.49
N ARG A 193 -16.78 -10.17 -19.77
CA ARG A 193 -17.03 -9.51 -18.48
C ARG A 193 -17.22 -10.56 -17.40
N VAL A 194 -16.48 -10.40 -16.31
CA VAL A 194 -16.60 -11.21 -15.10
C VAL A 194 -16.96 -10.28 -13.96
N LYS A 195 -18.13 -10.47 -13.37
CA LYS A 195 -18.66 -9.60 -12.32
C LYS A 195 -19.01 -10.41 -11.07
N ASP A 196 -18.63 -9.92 -9.89
CA ASP A 196 -19.01 -10.50 -8.60
C ASP A 196 -18.68 -12.01 -8.51
N ILE A 197 -17.41 -12.35 -8.77
CA ILE A 197 -16.92 -13.75 -8.73
C ILE A 197 -16.25 -14.06 -7.40
N PHE A 198 -16.64 -15.17 -6.78
CA PHE A 198 -15.88 -15.79 -5.70
C PHE A 198 -14.99 -16.88 -6.29
N CYS A 199 -13.68 -16.74 -6.15
CA CYS A 199 -12.69 -17.69 -6.67
C CYS A 199 -11.77 -18.18 -5.56
N GLY A 200 -11.79 -19.48 -5.31
CA GLY A 200 -10.85 -20.09 -4.38
C GLY A 200 -11.37 -21.33 -3.68
N PRO A 201 -10.48 -22.29 -3.34
CA PRO A 201 -9.04 -22.34 -3.67
C PRO A 201 -8.77 -22.56 -5.19
N GLY A 202 -7.50 -22.46 -5.62
CA GLY A 202 -7.06 -22.64 -7.03
C GLY A 202 -6.04 -21.62 -7.54
N HIS A 203 -5.99 -21.37 -8.85
CA HIS A 203 -5.05 -20.46 -9.53
C HIS A 203 -5.66 -19.11 -10.00
N GLY A 204 -6.82 -18.71 -9.48
CA GLY A 204 -7.35 -17.38 -9.76
C GLY A 204 -7.98 -17.23 -11.16
N ILE A 205 -7.85 -16.04 -11.77
CA ILE A 205 -8.29 -15.75 -13.14
C ILE A 205 -7.07 -15.54 -14.03
N SER A 206 -7.06 -16.19 -15.18
CA SER A 206 -5.89 -16.34 -16.03
C SER A 206 -6.23 -16.05 -17.49
N ILE A 207 -5.56 -15.05 -18.08
CA ILE A 207 -5.59 -14.76 -19.51
C ILE A 207 -4.30 -15.32 -20.09
N GLY A 208 -4.36 -16.44 -20.81
CA GLY A 208 -3.18 -17.28 -20.85
C GLY A 208 -3.01 -18.27 -21.97
N SER A 209 -1.80 -18.83 -22.02
CA SER A 209 -1.29 -19.71 -23.06
C SER A 209 -1.30 -19.06 -24.45
N LEU A 210 -1.21 -17.73 -24.47
CA LEU A 210 -1.26 -16.95 -25.70
C LEU A 210 0.06 -17.13 -26.47
N GLY A 211 -0.04 -17.41 -27.77
CA GLY A 211 1.10 -17.53 -28.65
C GLY A 211 1.89 -18.84 -28.54
N LYS A 212 1.31 -19.87 -27.88
CA LYS A 212 1.93 -21.21 -27.79
C LYS A 212 2.32 -21.72 -29.18
N ASN A 213 3.47 -22.37 -29.29
CA ASN A 213 4.01 -22.90 -30.56
C ASN A 213 4.20 -21.82 -31.65
N ASN A 214 4.68 -20.63 -31.28
CA ASN A 214 4.85 -19.48 -32.18
C ASN A 214 3.56 -19.07 -32.93
N SER A 215 2.39 -19.34 -32.34
CA SER A 215 1.11 -18.96 -32.93
C SER A 215 0.81 -17.47 -32.76
N SER A 216 -0.09 -16.95 -33.60
CA SER A 216 -0.70 -15.64 -33.35
C SER A 216 -1.86 -15.80 -32.38
N ALA A 217 -1.93 -14.94 -31.37
CA ALA A 217 -3.01 -14.93 -30.40
C ALA A 217 -3.54 -13.52 -30.14
N SER A 218 -4.85 -13.42 -30.01
CA SER A 218 -5.53 -12.16 -29.72
C SER A 218 -6.51 -12.30 -28.57
N VAL A 219 -6.42 -11.43 -27.57
CA VAL A 219 -7.42 -11.25 -26.52
C VAL A 219 -7.66 -9.76 -26.33
N GLN A 220 -8.92 -9.32 -26.28
CA GLN A 220 -9.20 -7.90 -26.07
C GLN A 220 -10.52 -7.63 -25.35
N ASP A 221 -10.58 -6.50 -24.66
CA ASP A 221 -11.82 -6.01 -24.02
C ASP A 221 -12.30 -7.01 -22.95
N VAL A 222 -11.46 -7.22 -21.93
CA VAL A 222 -11.74 -8.10 -20.79
C VAL A 222 -11.86 -7.25 -19.54
N VAL A 223 -12.99 -7.34 -18.85
CA VAL A 223 -13.23 -6.62 -17.60
C VAL A 223 -13.55 -7.61 -16.50
N VAL A 224 -12.78 -7.57 -15.42
CA VAL A 224 -13.04 -8.28 -14.17
C VAL A 224 -13.36 -7.25 -13.11
N ASP A 225 -14.57 -7.30 -12.55
CA ASP A 225 -15.10 -6.32 -11.60
C ASP A 225 -15.71 -7.03 -10.39
N GLY A 226 -15.25 -6.72 -9.17
CA GLY A 226 -15.82 -7.31 -7.95
C GLY A 226 -15.39 -8.76 -7.72
N ALA A 227 -14.14 -9.12 -8.03
CA ALA A 227 -13.63 -10.47 -7.75
C ALA A 227 -13.12 -10.59 -6.32
N PHE A 228 -13.51 -11.67 -5.63
CA PHE A 228 -12.98 -12.06 -4.33
C PHE A 228 -12.16 -13.34 -4.46
N PHE A 229 -10.84 -13.21 -4.32
CA PHE A 229 -9.90 -14.34 -4.33
C PHE A 229 -9.55 -14.76 -2.91
N ILE A 230 -9.66 -16.06 -2.61
CA ILE A 230 -9.35 -16.59 -1.28
C ILE A 230 -8.60 -17.92 -1.34
N ASN A 231 -7.49 -18.04 -0.62
CA ASN A 231 -6.67 -19.27 -0.59
C ASN A 231 -6.27 -19.75 -2.00
N THR A 232 -5.96 -18.82 -2.90
CA THR A 232 -5.50 -19.13 -4.27
C THR A 232 -4.00 -18.97 -4.38
N GLU A 233 -3.35 -19.76 -5.25
CA GLU A 233 -1.94 -19.54 -5.58
C GLU A 233 -1.76 -18.24 -6.35
N ASN A 234 -2.67 -17.93 -7.28
CA ASN A 234 -2.60 -16.73 -8.11
C ASN A 234 -3.90 -15.93 -8.02
N GLY A 235 -3.83 -14.60 -8.17
CA GLY A 235 -4.99 -13.72 -8.27
C GLY A 235 -5.35 -13.43 -9.73
N ALA A 236 -4.81 -12.34 -10.28
CA ALA A 236 -4.95 -11.97 -11.69
C ALA A 236 -3.68 -12.31 -12.47
N ARG A 237 -3.81 -13.13 -13.52
CA ARG A 237 -2.65 -13.62 -14.29
C ARG A 237 -2.79 -13.35 -15.78
N ILE A 238 -1.73 -12.85 -16.42
CA ILE A 238 -1.55 -12.81 -17.87
C ILE A 238 -0.30 -13.60 -18.23
N LYS A 239 -0.40 -14.59 -19.13
CA LYS A 239 0.72 -15.45 -19.56
C LYS A 239 0.82 -15.57 -21.08
N THR A 240 1.98 -15.22 -21.64
CA THR A 240 2.28 -15.31 -23.08
C THR A 240 3.53 -16.17 -23.32
N TRP A 241 3.49 -16.98 -24.36
CA TRP A 241 4.62 -17.81 -24.78
C TRP A 241 5.65 -16.99 -25.57
N GLN A 242 6.92 -17.30 -25.35
CA GLN A 242 8.03 -16.81 -26.16
C GLN A 242 7.88 -17.24 -27.61
N GLY A 243 8.19 -16.34 -28.56
CA GLY A 243 8.06 -16.56 -30.00
C GLY A 243 6.64 -16.37 -30.55
N GLY A 244 5.63 -16.20 -29.68
CA GLY A 244 4.26 -15.90 -30.07
C GLY A 244 4.10 -14.49 -30.67
N SER A 245 3.00 -14.27 -31.39
CA SER A 245 2.66 -12.96 -31.98
C SER A 245 1.21 -12.57 -31.68
N GLY A 246 0.83 -11.31 -31.92
CA GLY A 246 -0.52 -10.79 -31.69
C GLY A 246 -0.60 -9.88 -30.46
N PHE A 247 -1.76 -9.80 -29.80
CA PHE A 247 -2.00 -8.83 -28.73
C PHE A 247 -2.95 -9.31 -27.62
N ALA A 248 -2.70 -8.82 -26.40
CA ALA A 248 -3.59 -8.83 -25.25
C ALA A 248 -3.79 -7.37 -24.81
N ARG A 249 -4.98 -6.79 -25.05
CA ARG A 249 -5.21 -5.33 -24.87
C ARG A 249 -6.56 -4.99 -24.27
N LYS A 250 -6.69 -3.80 -23.68
CA LYS A 250 -7.94 -3.34 -23.03
C LYS A 250 -8.43 -4.36 -21.99
N ILE A 251 -7.53 -4.73 -21.08
CA ILE A 251 -7.80 -5.66 -19.98
C ILE A 251 -7.84 -4.84 -18.69
N THR A 252 -8.94 -4.95 -17.96
CA THR A 252 -9.17 -4.20 -16.71
C THR A 252 -9.53 -5.16 -15.60
N PHE A 253 -8.80 -5.09 -14.50
CA PHE A 253 -9.16 -5.71 -13.23
C PHE A 253 -9.46 -4.58 -12.23
N GLN A 254 -10.68 -4.53 -11.70
CA GLN A 254 -11.13 -3.49 -10.78
C GLN A 254 -11.96 -4.08 -9.63
N ASN A 255 -12.01 -3.36 -8.50
CA ASN A 255 -12.73 -3.79 -7.29
C ASN A 255 -12.36 -5.22 -6.86
N ILE A 256 -11.07 -5.55 -6.90
CA ILE A 256 -10.56 -6.88 -6.58
C ILE A 256 -10.18 -6.94 -5.10
N GLN A 257 -10.67 -7.97 -4.41
CA GLN A 257 -10.30 -8.30 -3.04
C GLN A 257 -9.54 -9.62 -3.02
N MET A 258 -8.46 -9.69 -2.25
CA MET A 258 -7.60 -10.88 -2.16
C MET A 258 -7.31 -11.21 -0.70
N ARG A 259 -7.55 -12.45 -0.28
CA ARG A 259 -7.23 -12.96 1.07
C ARG A 259 -6.41 -14.24 0.96
N ASN A 260 -5.21 -14.25 1.51
CA ASN A 260 -4.31 -15.41 1.43
C ASN A 260 -4.07 -15.87 -0.02
N VAL A 261 -3.58 -14.95 -0.86
CA VAL A 261 -3.24 -15.22 -2.27
C VAL A 261 -1.72 -15.15 -2.45
N SER A 262 -1.08 -16.24 -2.88
CA SER A 262 0.39 -16.33 -2.92
C SER A 262 1.01 -15.36 -3.93
N ASN A 263 0.43 -15.26 -5.12
CA ASN A 263 0.87 -14.39 -6.20
C ASN A 263 -0.30 -13.51 -6.67
N PRO A 264 -0.54 -12.34 -6.03
CA PRO A 264 -1.70 -11.49 -6.31
C PRO A 264 -1.87 -11.12 -7.79
N ILE A 265 -0.78 -10.69 -8.44
CA ILE A 265 -0.78 -10.29 -9.85
C ILE A 265 0.46 -10.89 -10.53
N ILE A 266 0.26 -11.59 -11.64
CA ILE A 266 1.33 -12.13 -12.48
C ILE A 266 1.15 -11.64 -13.91
N ILE A 267 2.20 -11.03 -14.47
CA ILE A 267 2.33 -10.80 -15.91
C ILE A 267 3.61 -11.50 -16.37
N ASN A 268 3.45 -12.65 -17.03
CA ASN A 268 4.56 -13.47 -17.50
C ASN A 268 4.61 -13.48 -19.03
N GLN A 269 5.49 -12.65 -19.60
CA GLN A 269 5.70 -12.61 -21.05
C GLN A 269 6.64 -13.71 -21.58
N TYR A 270 7.27 -14.45 -20.69
CA TYR A 270 8.25 -15.50 -20.98
C TYR A 270 7.76 -16.88 -20.52
N TYR A 271 6.45 -17.11 -20.56
CA TYR A 271 5.87 -18.34 -20.06
C TYR A 271 6.34 -19.53 -20.91
N CYS A 272 6.89 -20.55 -20.24
CA CYS A 272 7.36 -21.78 -20.86
C CYS A 272 7.02 -22.96 -19.94
N ASP A 273 5.96 -23.68 -20.28
CA ASP A 273 5.55 -24.91 -19.61
C ASP A 273 5.72 -26.08 -20.58
N SER A 274 6.96 -26.27 -21.01
CA SER A 274 7.40 -27.31 -21.94
C SER A 274 8.45 -28.18 -21.26
N PRO A 275 8.42 -29.52 -21.45
CA PRO A 275 9.45 -30.41 -20.93
C PRO A 275 10.85 -30.07 -21.47
N VAL A 276 10.90 -29.49 -22.67
CA VAL A 276 12.11 -28.93 -23.27
C VAL A 276 12.13 -27.43 -23.03
N PRO A 277 13.22 -26.87 -22.45
CA PRO A 277 13.34 -25.43 -22.23
C PRO A 277 13.07 -24.64 -23.52
N CYS A 278 12.19 -23.65 -23.44
CA CYS A 278 11.91 -22.77 -24.57
C CYS A 278 13.15 -21.97 -24.92
N ARG A 279 13.38 -21.76 -26.22
CA ARG A 279 14.44 -20.86 -26.67
C ARG A 279 14.11 -19.44 -26.19
N ASN A 280 15.10 -18.78 -25.60
CA ASN A 280 14.95 -17.41 -25.15
C ASN A 280 14.74 -16.50 -26.37
N GLN A 281 13.49 -16.08 -26.58
CA GLN A 281 13.08 -15.22 -27.69
C GLN A 281 12.54 -13.91 -27.13
N THR A 282 12.87 -12.81 -27.80
CA THR A 282 12.42 -11.46 -27.43
C THR A 282 11.03 -11.12 -27.97
N SER A 283 10.50 -11.92 -28.90
CA SER A 283 9.13 -11.80 -29.41
C SER A 283 8.14 -12.54 -28.52
N GLY A 284 6.96 -11.96 -28.34
CA GLY A 284 5.84 -12.52 -27.58
C GLY A 284 4.54 -11.81 -27.96
N VAL A 285 3.41 -12.35 -27.50
CA VAL A 285 2.11 -11.67 -27.65
C VAL A 285 2.19 -10.35 -26.91
N SER A 286 2.02 -9.24 -27.64
CA SER A 286 2.13 -7.90 -27.05
C SER A 286 1.07 -7.71 -25.96
N ILE A 287 1.47 -7.15 -24.82
CA ILE A 287 0.53 -6.75 -23.78
C ILE A 287 0.45 -5.23 -23.83
N ASP A 288 -0.65 -4.70 -24.33
CA ASP A 288 -0.96 -3.27 -24.22
C ASP A 288 -1.42 -3.02 -22.77
N SER A 289 -0.47 -2.97 -21.84
CA SER A 289 -0.73 -2.43 -20.52
C SER A 289 -0.61 -0.91 -20.61
N VAL A 290 -1.71 -0.21 -20.36
CA VAL A 290 -1.71 1.24 -20.14
C VAL A 290 -1.13 1.48 -18.75
N LEU A 291 0.19 1.35 -18.60
CA LEU A 291 0.87 1.86 -17.41
C LEU A 291 0.88 3.38 -17.55
N SER A 292 0.13 4.08 -16.69
CA SER A 292 0.18 5.55 -16.64
C SER A 292 1.21 6.02 -15.62
N THR A 293 1.69 7.24 -15.78
CA THR A 293 2.58 7.88 -14.80
C THR A 293 1.92 7.98 -13.43
N ASP A 294 0.61 8.23 -13.36
CA ASP A 294 -0.15 8.30 -12.11
C ASP A 294 -0.10 6.99 -11.30
N ILE A 295 -0.25 5.84 -11.98
CA ILE A 295 -0.20 4.52 -11.32
C ILE A 295 1.20 4.30 -10.74
N VAL A 296 2.24 4.58 -11.53
CA VAL A 296 3.62 4.44 -11.07
C VAL A 296 3.90 5.34 -9.88
N GLU A 297 3.48 6.60 -9.92
CA GLU A 297 3.65 7.54 -8.81
C GLU A 297 2.92 7.09 -7.54
N GLN A 298 1.70 6.55 -7.65
CA GLN A 298 0.96 6.03 -6.50
C GLN A 298 1.64 4.80 -5.89
N VAL A 299 2.13 3.87 -6.72
CA VAL A 299 2.86 2.69 -6.24
C VAL A 299 4.15 3.13 -5.55
N LEU A 300 4.93 4.02 -6.15
CA LEU A 300 6.16 4.54 -5.54
C LEU A 300 5.87 5.22 -4.19
N LYS A 301 4.83 6.07 -4.11
CA LYS A 301 4.41 6.71 -2.84
C LYS A 301 4.06 5.70 -1.75
N ARG A 302 3.49 4.54 -2.10
CA ARG A 302 3.21 3.45 -1.15
C ARG A 302 4.49 2.70 -0.73
N CYS A 303 5.51 2.67 -1.58
CA CYS A 303 6.81 2.07 -1.29
C CYS A 303 7.79 3.00 -0.52
N ARG A 304 7.31 4.03 0.18
CA ARG A 304 8.17 5.09 0.75
C ARG A 304 9.29 4.60 1.69
N ASN A 305 9.09 3.45 2.33
CA ASN A 305 10.07 2.85 3.25
C ASN A 305 10.86 1.68 2.62
N LEU A 306 10.68 1.44 1.32
CA LEU A 306 11.20 0.27 0.59
C LEU A 306 12.14 0.72 -0.54
N GLY A 307 13.25 1.40 -0.22
CA GLY A 307 14.13 2.02 -1.21
C GLY A 307 14.55 1.11 -2.37
N PHE A 308 15.04 -0.09 -2.07
CA PHE A 308 15.49 -1.04 -3.10
C PHE A 308 14.34 -1.55 -3.98
N SER A 309 13.20 -1.88 -3.38
CA SER A 309 12.02 -2.34 -4.12
C SER A 309 11.42 -1.24 -4.98
N ALA A 310 11.37 0.00 -4.48
CA ALA A 310 10.91 1.15 -5.24
C ALA A 310 11.79 1.38 -6.47
N HIS A 311 13.12 1.27 -6.32
CA HIS A 311 14.07 1.38 -7.44
C HIS A 311 13.86 0.27 -8.48
N ARG A 312 13.72 -0.99 -8.06
CA ARG A 312 13.46 -2.10 -9.00
C ARG A 312 12.14 -1.95 -9.73
N PHE A 313 11.09 -1.50 -9.04
CA PHE A 313 9.80 -1.21 -9.66
C PHE A 313 9.92 -0.07 -10.68
N PHE A 314 10.67 0.98 -10.36
CA PHE A 314 10.92 2.10 -11.27
C PHE A 314 11.62 1.62 -12.56
N ILE A 315 12.68 0.81 -12.44
CA ILE A 315 13.39 0.23 -13.59
C ILE A 315 12.46 -0.68 -14.40
N TRP A 316 11.67 -1.53 -13.73
CA TRP A 316 10.70 -2.40 -14.41
C TRP A 316 9.69 -1.59 -15.21
N ALA A 317 9.13 -0.52 -14.64
CA ALA A 317 8.19 0.36 -15.31
C ALA A 317 8.82 1.00 -16.56
N GLN A 318 10.08 1.45 -16.47
CA GLN A 318 10.83 2.02 -17.59
C GLN A 318 11.06 1.02 -18.73
N GLY A 319 11.12 -0.28 -18.42
CA GLY A 319 11.23 -1.35 -19.40
C GLY A 319 9.95 -1.62 -20.21
N ILE A 320 8.82 -1.01 -19.88
CA ILE A 320 7.56 -1.19 -20.61
C ILE A 320 7.58 -0.37 -21.91
N PRO A 321 7.37 -1.01 -23.09
CA PRO A 321 7.35 -0.29 -24.37
C PRO A 321 6.36 0.88 -24.39
N GLY A 322 6.83 2.06 -24.78
CA GLY A 322 6.00 3.27 -24.86
C GLY A 322 5.75 3.99 -23.54
N PHE A 323 6.14 3.42 -22.39
CA PHE A 323 6.07 4.10 -21.12
C PHE A 323 7.27 5.03 -20.91
N ARG A 324 7.03 6.22 -20.37
CA ARG A 324 8.06 7.15 -19.91
C ARG A 324 7.69 7.67 -18.53
N HIS A 325 8.68 7.71 -17.65
CA HIS A 325 8.54 8.29 -16.31
C HIS A 325 8.27 9.79 -16.36
N SER A 326 7.43 10.28 -15.46
CA SER A 326 7.20 11.72 -15.27
C SER A 326 8.34 12.35 -14.45
N LYS A 327 8.54 13.66 -14.53
CA LYS A 327 9.48 14.37 -13.62
C LYS A 327 9.17 14.06 -12.15
N GLN A 328 7.89 13.93 -11.83
CA GLN A 328 7.41 13.63 -10.48
C GLN A 328 7.79 12.22 -10.01
N SER A 329 7.74 11.19 -10.87
CA SER A 329 8.15 9.84 -10.46
C SER A 329 9.65 9.76 -10.14
N HIS A 330 10.50 10.51 -10.87
CA HIS A 330 11.93 10.64 -10.57
C HIS A 330 12.15 11.30 -9.19
N HIS A 331 11.44 12.40 -8.92
CA HIS A 331 11.52 13.10 -7.62
C HIS A 331 11.08 12.20 -6.46
N ILE A 332 9.99 11.44 -6.65
CA ILE A 332 9.52 10.49 -5.64
C ILE A 332 10.59 9.44 -5.37
N LEU A 333 11.18 8.85 -6.42
CA LEU A 333 12.22 7.83 -6.23
C LEU A 333 13.44 8.38 -5.46
N VAL A 334 13.94 9.58 -5.81
CA VAL A 334 15.07 10.20 -5.10
C VAL A 334 14.72 10.49 -3.63
N ASP A 335 13.51 10.98 -3.32
CA ASP A 335 13.09 11.18 -1.92
C ASP A 335 13.02 9.86 -1.14
N ILE A 336 12.56 8.77 -1.78
CA ILE A 336 12.50 7.44 -1.17
C ILE A 336 13.90 6.92 -0.89
N LEU A 337 14.78 6.88 -1.89
CA LEU A 337 16.16 6.39 -1.75
C LEU A 337 16.94 7.20 -0.71
N GLY A 338 16.81 8.52 -0.75
CA GLY A 338 17.42 9.42 0.22
C GLY A 338 16.89 9.22 1.64
N SER A 339 15.58 9.05 1.81
CA SER A 339 14.96 8.77 3.11
C SER A 339 15.36 7.39 3.66
N SER A 340 15.56 6.40 2.78
CA SER A 340 16.11 5.09 3.11
C SER A 340 17.65 5.07 3.28
N ARG A 341 18.32 6.24 3.19
CA ARG A 341 19.79 6.38 3.30
C ARG A 341 20.59 5.56 2.26
N GLN A 342 19.98 5.24 1.12
CA GLN A 342 20.60 4.51 0.03
C GLN A 342 21.34 5.47 -0.92
N PHE A 343 22.26 6.28 -0.38
CA PHE A 343 22.93 7.34 -1.13
C PHE A 343 23.74 6.88 -2.35
N PRO A 344 24.43 5.73 -2.35
CA PRO A 344 25.08 5.22 -3.57
C PRO A 344 24.09 5.05 -4.73
N LEU A 345 22.92 4.45 -4.47
CA LEU A 345 21.87 4.28 -5.48
C LEU A 345 21.30 5.61 -5.97
N VAL A 346 21.22 6.63 -5.11
CA VAL A 346 20.83 7.99 -5.54
C VAL A 346 21.81 8.53 -6.58
N TRP A 347 23.11 8.41 -6.34
CA TRP A 347 24.13 8.91 -7.26
C TRP A 347 24.22 8.09 -8.54
N ASP A 348 24.15 6.75 -8.46
CA ASP A 348 24.10 5.87 -9.63
C ASP A 348 22.92 6.24 -10.53
N PHE A 349 21.75 6.45 -9.93
CA PHE A 349 20.54 6.87 -10.65
C PHE A 349 20.71 8.25 -11.31
N LEU A 350 21.26 9.25 -10.61
CA LEU A 350 21.51 10.57 -11.19
C LEU A 350 22.52 10.52 -12.36
N MET A 351 23.55 9.67 -12.27
CA MET A 351 24.49 9.46 -13.37
C MET A 351 23.83 8.80 -14.58
N GLU A 352 22.95 7.82 -14.35
CA GLU A 352 22.16 7.17 -15.41
C GLU A 352 21.20 8.15 -16.09
N LEU A 353 20.53 9.01 -15.33
CA LEU A 353 19.68 10.06 -15.89
C LEU A 353 20.48 11.01 -16.80
N ARG A 354 21.68 11.41 -16.36
CA ARG A 354 22.58 12.25 -17.17
C ARG A 354 22.99 11.55 -18.46
N SER A 355 23.40 10.28 -18.41
CA SER A 355 23.88 9.55 -19.59
C SER A 355 22.78 9.23 -20.59
N SER A 356 21.55 9.00 -20.12
CA SER A 356 20.40 8.69 -20.97
C SER A 356 19.93 9.88 -21.82
N GLY A 357 20.12 11.12 -21.35
CA GLY A 357 19.61 12.33 -22.01
C GLY A 357 18.09 12.39 -22.18
N LEU A 358 17.34 11.46 -21.55
CA LEU A 358 15.89 11.30 -21.73
C LEU A 358 15.05 12.28 -20.88
N CYS A 359 15.65 12.90 -19.86
CA CYS A 359 15.04 13.88 -18.98
C CYS A 359 16.06 14.94 -18.57
N GLU A 360 15.67 16.21 -18.56
CA GLU A 360 16.50 17.28 -18.02
C GLU A 360 16.60 17.15 -16.50
N LEU A 361 17.82 17.03 -15.98
CA LEU A 361 18.08 17.15 -14.55
C LEU A 361 17.79 18.59 -14.13
N SER A 362 16.95 18.74 -13.11
CA SER A 362 16.52 20.04 -12.60
C SER A 362 17.18 20.37 -11.27
N ARG A 363 17.24 21.67 -10.92
CA ARG A 363 17.74 22.13 -9.61
C ARG A 363 16.96 21.49 -8.45
N GLU A 364 15.65 21.26 -8.65
CA GLU A 364 14.78 20.70 -7.60
C GLU A 364 15.15 19.26 -7.19
N ILE A 365 15.75 18.46 -8.08
CA ILE A 365 16.14 17.09 -7.71
C ILE A 365 17.32 17.10 -6.72
N PHE A 366 18.23 18.06 -6.87
CA PHE A 366 19.39 18.22 -6.00
C PHE A 366 18.97 18.70 -4.61
N TRP A 367 17.95 19.56 -4.51
CA TRP A 367 17.33 19.90 -3.23
C TRP A 367 16.89 18.66 -2.44
N LEU A 368 16.28 17.67 -3.09
CA LEU A 368 15.89 16.41 -2.45
C LEU A 368 17.13 15.67 -1.88
N VAL A 369 18.26 15.72 -2.59
CA VAL A 369 19.53 15.10 -2.20
C VAL A 369 20.14 15.79 -0.97
N PHE A 370 20.33 17.12 -0.99
CA PHE A 370 20.92 17.80 0.18
C PHE A 370 20.02 17.69 1.40
N ARG A 371 18.69 17.74 1.20
CA ARG A 371 17.71 17.51 2.25
C ARG A 371 17.81 16.10 2.83
N ALA A 372 18.02 15.08 2.00
CA ALA A 372 18.22 13.71 2.46
C ALA A 372 19.49 13.57 3.30
N TYR A 373 20.63 14.11 2.85
CA TYR A 373 21.87 14.12 3.63
C TYR A 373 21.74 14.89 4.95
N SER A 374 21.10 16.06 4.92
CA SER A 374 20.83 16.83 6.14
C SER A 374 19.96 16.04 7.12
N ARG A 375 18.91 15.36 6.64
CA ARG A 375 18.07 14.47 7.46
C ARG A 375 18.82 13.28 8.03
N ALA A 376 19.84 12.80 7.33
CA ALA A 376 20.73 11.73 7.78
C ALA A 376 21.87 12.23 8.69
N ASN A 377 21.89 13.52 9.06
CA ASN A 377 22.90 14.13 9.94
C ASN A 377 24.31 14.12 9.33
N LEU A 378 24.40 14.32 8.01
CA LEU A 378 25.62 14.31 7.20
C LEU A 378 25.82 15.68 6.51
N PRO A 379 26.23 16.73 7.24
CA PRO A 379 26.29 18.09 6.70
C PRO A 379 27.35 18.27 5.61
N ALA A 380 28.53 17.65 5.77
CA ALA A 380 29.59 17.73 4.78
C ALA A 380 29.19 17.09 3.44
N ASP A 381 28.47 15.97 3.47
CA ASP A 381 27.97 15.32 2.27
C ASP A 381 26.85 16.13 1.58
N ALA A 382 26.02 16.84 2.35
CA ALA A 382 25.02 17.76 1.80
C ALA A 382 25.68 18.93 1.04
N ILE A 383 26.72 19.53 1.63
CA ILE A 383 27.53 20.60 0.99
C ILE A 383 28.24 20.05 -0.24
N ARG A 384 28.83 18.86 -0.16
CA ARG A 384 29.46 18.19 -1.30
C ARG A 384 28.46 17.94 -2.44
N ALA A 385 27.23 17.56 -2.12
CA ALA A 385 26.17 17.35 -3.10
C ALA A 385 25.77 18.65 -3.83
N PHE A 386 25.76 19.79 -3.13
CA PHE A 386 25.57 21.11 -3.72
C PHE A 386 26.69 21.47 -4.69
N ASN A 387 27.95 21.33 -4.27
CA ASN A 387 29.10 21.62 -5.14
C ASN A 387 29.14 20.71 -6.39
N LYS A 388 28.69 19.45 -6.25
CA LYS A 388 28.58 18.51 -7.37
C LYS A 388 27.54 18.88 -8.41
N MET A 389 26.63 19.84 -8.18
CA MET A 389 25.66 20.27 -9.21
C MET A 389 26.36 20.70 -10.51
N ALA A 390 27.53 21.34 -10.40
CA ALA A 390 28.34 21.76 -11.54
C ALA A 390 28.82 20.57 -12.39
N ASP A 391 29.11 19.41 -11.78
CA ASP A 391 29.51 18.19 -12.49
C ASP A 391 28.39 17.68 -13.41
N PHE A 392 27.13 18.01 -13.10
CA PHE A 392 25.94 17.68 -13.89
C PHE A 392 25.54 18.81 -14.85
N GLY A 393 26.36 19.85 -15.00
CA GLY A 393 26.08 21.00 -15.87
C GLY A 393 25.06 21.97 -15.29
N ILE A 394 24.70 21.84 -14.01
CA ILE A 394 23.73 22.70 -13.33
C ILE A 394 24.50 23.73 -12.51
N ARG A 395 24.35 25.00 -12.85
CA ARG A 395 24.91 26.10 -12.03
C ARG A 395 23.97 26.36 -10.85
N PRO A 396 24.46 26.26 -9.59
CA PRO A 396 23.68 26.64 -8.43
C PRO A 396 23.32 28.12 -8.46
N CYS A 397 22.16 28.46 -7.89
CA CYS A 397 21.73 29.84 -7.68
C CYS A 397 21.48 30.12 -6.19
N LEU A 398 21.18 31.38 -5.86
CA LEU A 398 20.91 31.81 -4.49
C LEU A 398 19.78 31.03 -3.80
N GLU A 399 18.76 30.61 -4.56
CA GLU A 399 17.68 29.78 -4.02
C GLU A 399 18.18 28.41 -3.54
N ASP A 400 19.09 27.79 -4.29
CA ASP A 400 19.66 26.49 -3.93
C ASP A 400 20.53 26.61 -2.67
N LEU A 401 21.29 27.72 -2.55
CA LEU A 401 22.09 28.04 -1.37
C LEU A 401 21.18 28.22 -0.14
N ASP A 402 20.14 29.06 -0.25
CA ASP A 402 19.16 29.28 0.81
C ASP A 402 18.53 27.96 1.28
N GLN A 403 18.16 27.07 0.34
CA GLN A 403 17.56 25.78 0.66
C GLN A 403 18.54 24.83 1.38
N LEU A 404 19.82 24.79 0.97
CA LEU A 404 20.86 24.03 1.64
C LEU A 404 21.08 24.55 3.07
N LEU A 405 21.32 25.87 3.21
CA LEU A 405 21.57 26.50 4.51
C LEU A 405 20.39 26.28 5.46
N TYR A 406 19.16 26.48 4.97
CA TYR A 406 17.94 26.22 5.74
C TYR A 406 17.86 24.76 6.20
N SER A 407 18.16 23.82 5.31
CA SER A 407 18.13 22.38 5.63
C SER A 407 19.16 22.00 6.70
N LEU A 408 20.38 22.57 6.63
CA LEU A 408 21.44 22.36 7.61
C LEU A 408 21.10 23.00 8.96
N CYS A 409 20.66 24.26 8.97
CA CYS A 409 20.25 24.98 10.19
C CYS A 409 19.10 24.27 10.90
N LYS A 410 18.09 23.80 10.16
CA LYS A 410 16.96 23.01 10.71
C LYS A 410 17.42 21.72 11.40
N LYS A 411 18.58 21.19 11.04
CA LYS A 411 19.21 20.00 11.65
C LYS A 411 20.28 20.35 12.68
N LYS A 412 20.32 21.62 13.12
CA LYS A 412 21.28 22.17 14.09
C LYS A 412 22.75 22.09 13.63
N HIS A 413 23.00 21.93 12.32
CA HIS A 413 24.35 21.98 11.72
C HIS A 413 24.75 23.39 11.32
N VAL A 414 24.45 24.38 12.16
CA VAL A 414 24.59 25.81 11.85
C VAL A 414 26.05 26.20 11.62
N ARG A 415 26.99 25.60 12.37
CA ARG A 415 28.43 25.83 12.19
C ARG A 415 28.91 25.49 10.78
N HIS A 416 28.55 24.30 10.29
CA HIS A 416 28.91 23.87 8.92
C HIS A 416 28.23 24.76 7.87
N ALA A 417 26.98 25.18 8.13
CA ALA A 417 26.26 26.10 7.24
C ALA A 417 26.94 27.48 7.18
N HIS A 418 27.37 28.02 8.32
CA HIS A 418 28.08 29.30 8.40
C HIS A 418 29.46 29.22 7.75
N GLU A 419 30.24 28.18 8.04
CA GLU A 419 31.54 27.96 7.38
C GLU A 419 31.40 27.89 5.86
N PHE A 420 30.42 27.14 5.35
CA PHE A 420 30.15 27.09 3.91
C PHE A 420 29.69 28.44 3.36
N PHE A 421 28.80 29.14 4.06
CA PHE A 421 28.38 30.50 3.70
C PHE A 421 29.57 31.45 3.55
N ASP A 422 30.53 31.41 4.49
CA ASP A 422 31.74 32.23 4.42
C ASP A 422 32.60 31.93 3.19
N THR A 423 32.58 30.69 2.69
CA THR A 423 33.30 30.33 1.45
C THR A 423 32.64 30.84 0.18
N VAL A 424 31.31 31.01 0.17
CA VAL A 424 30.54 31.36 -1.05
C VAL A 424 30.02 32.79 -1.07
N LYS A 425 30.04 33.52 0.06
CA LYS A 425 29.45 34.87 0.18
C LYS A 425 30.10 35.97 -0.67
N ASN A 426 31.23 35.69 -1.31
CA ASN A 426 31.94 36.60 -2.20
C ASN A 426 31.87 36.16 -3.67
N ASP A 427 31.14 35.08 -3.99
CA ASP A 427 30.86 34.68 -5.37
C ASP A 427 29.78 35.58 -5.96
N ASP A 428 30.07 36.22 -7.10
CA ASP A 428 29.15 37.12 -7.79
C ASP A 428 27.80 36.46 -8.13
N ASN A 429 27.77 35.15 -8.36
CA ASN A 429 26.54 34.41 -8.68
C ASN A 429 25.73 34.00 -7.45
N LEU A 430 26.32 34.08 -6.25
CA LEU A 430 25.72 33.66 -4.98
C LEU A 430 25.73 34.78 -3.94
N SER A 431 25.73 36.04 -4.40
CA SER A 431 25.70 37.22 -3.52
C SER A 431 24.55 37.12 -2.52
N PRO A 432 24.83 37.05 -1.21
CA PRO A 432 23.82 36.82 -0.19
C PRO A 432 22.76 37.90 -0.13
N SER A 433 21.51 37.49 0.09
CA SER A 433 20.40 38.42 0.37
C SER A 433 20.10 38.52 1.86
N ALA A 434 19.27 39.49 2.26
CA ALA A 434 18.73 39.59 3.63
C ALA A 434 18.09 38.26 4.10
N LYS A 435 17.45 37.53 3.19
CA LYS A 435 16.87 36.19 3.46
C LYS A 435 17.95 35.16 3.80
N THR A 436 19.07 35.14 3.06
CA THR A 436 20.19 34.21 3.29
C THR A 436 20.80 34.41 4.68
N TYR A 437 21.02 35.67 5.06
CA TYR A 437 21.47 36.06 6.40
C TYR A 437 20.45 35.66 7.49
N SER A 438 19.16 35.94 7.26
CA SER A 438 18.06 35.59 8.18
C SER A 438 17.99 34.09 8.48
N ILE A 439 18.24 33.22 7.48
CA ILE A 439 18.30 31.76 7.66
C ILE A 439 19.38 31.36 8.66
N LEU A 440 20.58 31.94 8.55
CA LEU A 440 21.70 31.66 9.45
C LEU A 440 21.47 32.26 10.84
N MET A 441 20.98 33.50 10.93
CA MET A 441 20.62 34.14 12.22
C MET A 441 19.63 33.30 13.00
N ARG A 442 18.55 32.85 12.34
CA ARG A 442 17.58 31.94 12.94
C ARG A 442 18.24 30.64 13.36
N GLY A 443 19.14 30.09 12.54
CA GLY A 443 19.94 28.92 12.87
C GLY A 443 20.71 29.10 14.19
N TRP A 444 21.46 30.19 14.32
CA TRP A 444 22.22 30.52 15.53
C TRP A 444 21.32 30.75 16.75
N GLY A 445 20.15 31.35 16.57
CA GLY A 445 19.11 31.47 17.59
C GLY A 445 18.61 30.12 18.12
N GLU A 446 18.37 29.14 17.24
CA GLU A 446 17.91 27.79 17.62
C GLU A 446 18.95 26.97 18.40
N ILE A 447 20.23 27.31 18.29
CA ILE A 447 21.30 26.70 19.09
C ILE A 447 21.71 27.54 20.31
N GLY A 448 21.02 28.66 20.56
CA GLY A 448 21.22 29.50 21.74
C GLY A 448 22.48 30.36 21.70
N GLU A 449 22.95 30.73 20.51
CA GLU A 449 24.19 31.49 20.30
C GLU A 449 23.89 32.88 19.72
N PRO A 450 23.32 33.80 20.54
CA PRO A 450 22.80 35.09 20.07
C PRO A 450 23.89 36.01 19.51
N PHE A 451 25.12 35.89 20.03
CA PHE A 451 26.25 36.72 19.59
C PHE A 451 26.59 36.51 18.10
N GLN A 452 26.54 35.26 17.63
CA GLN A 452 26.80 34.96 16.21
C GLN A 452 25.67 35.48 15.31
N ALA A 453 24.42 35.45 15.78
CA ALA A 453 23.29 36.02 15.07
C ALA A 453 23.41 37.55 14.95
N GLN A 454 23.78 38.23 16.03
CA GLN A 454 24.02 39.68 16.02
C GLN A 454 25.18 40.05 15.08
N LYS A 455 26.30 39.32 15.14
CA LYS A 455 27.44 39.53 14.23
C LYS A 455 27.05 39.43 12.75
N LEU A 456 26.22 38.45 12.40
CA LEU A 456 25.69 38.30 11.04
C LEU A 456 24.76 39.46 10.65
N PHE A 457 24.05 40.06 11.60
CA PHE A 457 23.15 41.19 11.36
C PHE A 457 23.93 42.47 11.10
N ASP A 458 25.00 42.66 11.86
CA ASP A 458 25.94 43.76 11.67
C ASP A 458 26.67 43.61 10.32
N GLU A 459 27.20 42.41 10.00
CA GLU A 459 27.85 42.13 8.69
C GLU A 459 26.89 42.38 7.52
N MET A 460 25.63 41.94 7.63
CA MET A 460 24.60 42.19 6.62
C MET A 460 24.41 43.70 6.38
N THR A 461 24.36 44.49 7.46
CA THR A 461 24.19 45.95 7.40
C THR A 461 25.43 46.64 6.81
N GLU A 462 26.64 46.21 7.19
CA GLU A 462 27.91 46.73 6.68
C GLU A 462 28.07 46.49 5.17
N ARG A 463 27.58 45.35 4.67
CA ARG A 463 27.56 45.03 3.23
C ARG A 463 26.50 45.82 2.44
N GLY A 464 25.73 46.70 3.10
CA GLY A 464 24.71 47.52 2.46
C GLY A 464 23.42 46.77 2.12
N CYS A 465 23.20 45.57 2.66
CA CYS A 465 21.92 44.89 2.52
C CYS A 465 20.87 45.63 3.34
N VAL A 466 19.75 45.99 2.72
CA VAL A 466 18.62 46.61 3.42
C VAL A 466 17.99 45.56 4.33
N ALA A 467 18.18 45.70 5.65
CA ALA A 467 17.59 44.83 6.65
C ALA A 467 16.05 44.95 6.59
N ASP A 468 15.41 43.92 6.06
CA ASP A 468 13.96 43.82 6.00
C ASP A 468 13.36 43.36 7.34
N LEU A 469 12.04 43.38 7.45
CA LEU A 469 11.34 42.96 8.67
C LEU A 469 11.69 41.52 9.08
N LEU A 470 11.98 40.63 8.12
CA LEU A 470 12.40 39.26 8.37
C LEU A 470 13.75 39.20 9.09
N ALA A 471 14.74 39.98 8.64
CA ALA A 471 16.06 40.02 9.26
C ALA A 471 16.01 40.56 10.69
N TRP A 472 15.26 41.65 10.92
CA TRP A 472 15.02 42.20 12.26
C TRP A 472 14.34 41.17 13.17
N ASN A 473 13.27 40.53 12.71
CA ASN A 473 12.58 39.51 13.48
C ASN A 473 13.49 38.29 13.75
N SER A 474 14.38 37.93 12.82
CA SER A 474 15.31 36.81 13.00
C SER A 474 16.36 37.06 14.07
N VAL A 475 16.92 38.28 14.15
CA VAL A 475 17.88 38.65 15.21
C VAL A 475 17.18 38.83 16.55
N LEU A 476 15.96 39.40 16.59
CA LEU A 476 15.15 39.48 17.81
C LEU A 476 14.84 38.09 18.38
N ASP A 477 14.39 37.15 17.54
CA ASP A 477 14.12 35.76 17.94
C ASP A 477 15.39 35.08 18.46
N ALA A 478 16.53 35.30 17.81
CA ALA A 478 17.81 34.74 18.25
C ALA A 478 18.27 35.31 19.61
N LEU A 479 18.16 36.62 19.82
CA LEU A 479 18.49 37.27 21.09
C LEU A 479 17.59 36.76 22.22
N CYS A 480 16.28 36.69 21.99
CA CYS A 480 15.31 36.17 22.96
C CYS A 480 15.60 34.71 23.34
N LYS A 481 15.84 33.83 22.36
CA LYS A 481 16.21 32.42 22.60
C LYS A 481 17.55 32.26 23.30
N GLY A 482 18.48 33.19 23.06
CA GLY A 482 19.77 33.28 23.76
C GLY A 482 19.68 33.89 25.16
N GLY A 483 18.48 34.23 25.66
CA GLY A 483 18.27 34.82 26.98
C GLY A 483 18.59 36.32 27.08
N LYS A 484 18.93 36.98 25.97
CA LYS A 484 19.26 38.41 25.90
C LYS A 484 18.02 39.26 25.59
N VAL A 485 16.97 39.09 26.40
CA VAL A 485 15.66 39.70 26.16
C VAL A 485 15.71 41.23 26.24
N ASP A 486 16.51 41.80 27.15
CA ASP A 486 16.65 43.26 27.27
C ASP A 486 17.30 43.88 26.02
N GLU A 487 18.35 43.25 25.49
CA GLU A 487 19.00 43.66 24.24
C GLU A 487 18.03 43.57 23.05
N ALA A 488 17.20 42.52 23.01
CA ALA A 488 16.14 42.37 22.02
C ALA A 488 15.08 43.49 22.13
N TYR A 489 14.68 43.88 23.34
CA TYR A 489 13.73 44.98 23.53
C TYR A 489 14.27 46.32 23.05
N GLU A 490 15.54 46.63 23.32
CA GLU A 490 16.16 47.86 22.83
C GLU A 490 16.26 47.88 21.30
N LEU A 491 16.57 46.73 20.69
CA LEU A 491 16.55 46.58 19.23
C LEU A 491 15.13 46.76 18.66
N PHE A 492 14.12 46.14 19.28
CA PHE A 492 12.71 46.28 18.89
C PHE A 492 12.23 47.75 18.93
N ARG A 493 12.62 48.52 19.95
CA ARG A 493 12.33 49.97 20.03
C ARG A 493 12.99 50.77 18.91
N GLY A 494 14.09 50.28 18.35
CA GLY A 494 14.80 50.86 17.21
C GLY A 494 14.11 50.67 15.87
N MET A 495 13.25 49.65 15.70
CA MET A 495 12.61 49.30 14.42
C MET A 495 11.86 50.47 13.78
N ARG A 496 11.01 51.14 14.56
CA ARG A 496 10.21 52.30 14.08
C ARG A 496 11.08 53.46 13.61
N ARG A 497 12.22 53.70 14.26
CA ARG A 497 13.17 54.77 13.87
C ARG A 497 13.86 54.47 12.54
N LYS A 498 13.91 53.21 12.14
CA LYS A 498 14.43 52.75 10.85
C LYS A 498 13.32 52.62 9.79
N GLY A 499 12.11 53.07 10.08
CA GLY A 499 10.98 53.05 9.16
C GLY A 499 10.29 51.68 9.05
N LEU A 500 10.55 50.75 9.97
CA LEU A 500 9.91 49.45 10.02
C LEU A 500 8.83 49.43 11.11
N GLU A 501 7.62 49.06 10.72
CA GLU A 501 6.51 48.84 11.66
C GLU A 501 6.54 47.40 12.17
N PRO A 502 6.61 47.18 13.51
CA PRO A 502 6.54 45.84 14.07
C PRO A 502 5.20 45.16 13.73
N ASP A 503 5.26 43.90 13.33
CA ASP A 503 4.10 43.12 12.92
C ASP A 503 3.67 42.11 14.00
N SER A 504 2.65 41.31 13.70
CA SER A 504 2.19 40.24 14.58
C SER A 504 3.30 39.27 14.99
N TYR A 505 4.27 39.01 14.10
CA TYR A 505 5.37 38.10 14.39
C TYR A 505 6.37 38.73 15.35
N SER A 506 6.70 40.01 15.19
CA SER A 506 7.58 40.75 16.10
C SER A 506 7.10 40.68 17.56
N TYR A 507 5.79 40.88 17.81
CA TYR A 507 5.22 40.74 19.16
C TYR A 507 5.19 39.29 19.64
N SER A 508 4.93 38.32 18.74
CA SER A 508 4.91 36.89 19.09
C SER A 508 6.25 36.36 19.61
N ILE A 509 7.37 36.92 19.15
CA ILE A 509 8.73 36.60 19.65
C ILE A 509 8.84 36.88 21.16
N PHE A 510 8.38 38.05 21.59
CA PHE A 510 8.43 38.43 23.01
C PHE A 510 7.41 37.66 23.85
N ILE A 511 6.25 37.30 23.30
CA ILE A 511 5.29 36.40 23.96
C ILE A 511 5.95 35.04 24.19
N HIS A 512 6.62 34.48 23.17
CA HIS A 512 7.33 33.21 23.29
C HIS A 512 8.44 33.28 24.35
N ALA A 513 9.26 34.33 24.32
CA ALA A 513 10.31 34.56 25.31
C ALA A 513 9.76 34.69 26.75
N SER A 514 8.60 35.35 26.91
CA SER A 514 7.90 35.49 28.19
C SER A 514 7.35 34.14 28.67
N CYS A 515 6.78 33.33 27.78
CA CYS A 515 6.35 31.98 28.11
C CYS A 515 7.53 31.06 28.50
N ASP A 516 8.66 31.14 27.78
CA ASP A 516 9.87 30.37 28.09
C ASP A 516 10.43 30.73 29.48
N SER A 517 10.43 32.03 29.82
CA SER A 517 10.84 32.54 31.15
C SER A 517 9.77 32.38 32.25
N ASN A 518 8.61 31.80 31.93
CA ASN A 518 7.48 31.60 32.85
C ASN A 518 6.79 32.87 33.36
N ASP A 519 6.94 34.01 32.67
CA ASP A 519 6.21 35.24 32.96
C ASP A 519 4.92 35.33 32.11
N LEU A 520 3.89 34.61 32.55
CA LEU A 520 2.57 34.64 31.90
C LEU A 520 1.91 36.02 31.97
N HIS A 521 2.19 36.82 33.02
CA HIS A 521 1.61 38.15 33.15
C HIS A 521 2.16 39.10 32.09
N LEU A 522 3.46 39.03 31.79
CA LEU A 522 4.04 39.76 30.67
C LEU A 522 3.50 39.26 29.33
N ALA A 523 3.36 37.95 29.14
CA ALA A 523 2.81 37.37 27.91
C ALA A 523 1.39 37.90 27.60
N PHE A 524 0.48 37.91 28.58
CA PHE A 524 -0.87 38.47 28.40
C PHE A 524 -0.85 39.99 28.15
N ARG A 525 0.02 40.74 28.84
CA ARG A 525 0.17 42.18 28.62
C ARG A 525 0.64 42.52 27.20
N ILE A 526 1.53 41.70 26.65
CA ILE A 526 2.01 41.85 25.27
C ILE A 526 0.88 41.47 24.30
N LEU A 527 0.13 40.40 24.56
CA LEU A 527 -1.04 40.01 23.77
C LEU A 527 -2.10 41.12 23.73
N ASP A 528 -2.42 41.74 24.87
CA ASP A 528 -3.35 42.87 24.95
C ASP A 528 -2.82 44.10 24.22
N SER A 529 -1.51 44.34 24.29
CA SER A 529 -0.88 45.41 23.51
C SER A 529 -1.00 45.16 22.01
N MET A 530 -0.80 43.92 21.58
CA MET A 530 -0.95 43.50 20.20
C MET A 530 -2.39 43.72 19.70
N LYS A 531 -3.39 43.35 20.50
CA LYS A 531 -4.82 43.64 20.24
C LYS A 531 -5.10 45.14 20.14
N ARG A 532 -4.54 45.97 21.05
CA ARG A 532 -4.70 47.44 21.03
C ARG A 532 -4.12 48.11 19.79
N TYR A 533 -3.05 47.55 19.22
CA TYR A 533 -2.48 48.01 17.96
C TYR A 533 -3.21 47.45 16.72
N ASN A 534 -4.38 46.80 16.91
CA ASN A 534 -5.16 46.14 15.85
C ASN A 534 -4.36 45.09 15.07
N LEU A 535 -3.36 44.46 15.71
CA LEU A 535 -2.63 43.34 15.14
C LEU A 535 -3.36 42.04 15.49
N VAL A 536 -3.66 41.22 14.49
CA VAL A 536 -4.32 39.92 14.68
C VAL A 536 -3.28 38.89 15.13
N PRO A 537 -3.39 38.32 16.35
CA PRO A 537 -2.49 37.24 16.76
C PRO A 537 -2.68 36.04 15.85
N ASN A 538 -1.61 35.33 15.56
CA ASN A 538 -1.72 34.09 14.80
C ASN A 538 -1.96 32.90 15.75
N VAL A 539 -2.41 31.77 15.20
CA VAL A 539 -2.63 30.53 15.96
C VAL A 539 -1.40 30.10 16.76
N PHE A 540 -0.19 30.38 16.25
CA PHE A 540 1.07 30.05 16.92
C PHE A 540 1.25 30.82 18.24
N THR A 541 0.87 32.10 18.27
CA THR A 541 0.96 32.96 19.45
C THR A 541 0.09 32.42 20.59
N TYR A 542 -1.17 32.11 20.28
CA TYR A 542 -2.09 31.50 21.24
C TYR A 542 -1.64 30.11 21.68
N ASN A 543 -1.18 29.27 20.75
CA ASN A 543 -0.66 27.94 21.05
C ASN A 543 0.53 27.97 22.02
N CYS A 544 1.38 29.01 21.97
CA CYS A 544 2.48 29.19 22.91
C CYS A 544 1.96 29.44 24.34
N ILE A 545 0.99 30.33 24.49
CA ILE A 545 0.39 30.65 25.81
C ILE A 545 -0.39 29.44 26.34
N ILE A 546 -1.24 28.80 25.51
CA ILE A 546 -1.98 27.57 25.86
C ILE A 546 -1.02 26.49 26.36
N LYS A 547 0.07 26.22 25.63
CA LYS A 547 1.08 25.25 26.03
C LYS A 547 1.67 25.58 27.40
N LYS A 548 1.96 26.87 27.64
CA LYS A 548 2.55 27.29 28.89
C LYS A 548 1.57 27.18 30.06
N LEU A 549 0.31 27.59 29.87
CA LEU A 549 -0.77 27.42 30.84
C LEU A 549 -0.96 25.95 31.22
N CYS A 550 -1.03 25.06 30.24
CA CYS A 550 -1.11 23.61 30.47
C CYS A 550 0.09 23.08 31.27
N SER A 551 1.31 23.53 30.97
CA SER A 551 2.51 23.10 31.71
C SER A 551 2.56 23.60 33.15
N ASN A 552 1.85 24.70 33.45
CA ASN A 552 1.71 25.24 34.80
C ASN A 552 0.47 24.68 35.54
N GLY A 553 -0.23 23.70 34.98
CA GLY A 553 -1.44 23.11 35.55
C GLY A 553 -2.71 23.98 35.44
N LYS A 554 -2.63 25.13 34.76
CA LYS A 554 -3.74 26.07 34.55
C LYS A 554 -4.55 25.70 33.30
N VAL A 555 -5.12 24.49 33.29
CA VAL A 555 -5.83 23.95 32.11
C VAL A 555 -7.13 24.69 31.84
N ASP A 556 -7.81 25.19 32.87
CA ASP A 556 -9.06 25.95 32.73
C ASP A 556 -8.82 27.30 32.00
N GLU A 557 -7.78 28.05 32.38
CA GLU A 557 -7.34 29.26 31.66
C GLU A 557 -6.98 28.96 30.19
N ALA A 558 -6.46 27.75 29.92
CA ALA A 558 -6.15 27.32 28.55
C ALA A 558 -7.43 27.05 27.72
N TYR A 559 -8.51 26.58 28.36
CA TYR A 559 -9.83 26.47 27.73
C TYR A 559 -10.46 27.83 27.48
N GLU A 560 -10.39 28.76 28.44
CA GLU A 560 -10.88 30.14 28.26
C GLU A 560 -10.20 30.81 27.06
N LEU A 561 -8.89 30.63 26.92
CA LEU A 561 -8.15 31.17 25.78
C LEU A 561 -8.54 30.47 24.46
N LEU A 562 -8.81 29.16 24.48
CA LEU A 562 -9.31 28.44 23.31
C LEU A 562 -10.71 28.93 22.90
N ASP A 563 -11.58 29.19 23.87
CA ASP A 563 -12.94 29.69 23.69
C ASP A 563 -12.91 31.12 23.11
N GLU A 564 -12.05 32.00 23.65
CA GLU A 564 -11.83 33.35 23.11
C GLU A 564 -11.46 33.32 21.62
N ILE A 565 -10.57 32.42 21.22
CA ILE A 565 -10.14 32.28 19.81
C ILE A 565 -11.32 31.85 18.93
N ILE A 566 -12.16 30.95 19.41
CA ILE A 566 -13.34 30.45 18.68
C ILE A 566 -14.40 31.54 18.57
N GLU A 567 -14.70 32.25 19.66
CA GLU A 567 -15.73 33.30 19.71
C GLU A 567 -15.37 34.52 18.87
N THR A 568 -14.10 34.93 18.89
CA THR A 568 -13.63 36.05 18.07
C THR A 568 -13.69 35.75 16.57
N GLY A 569 -13.72 34.47 16.15
CA GLY A 569 -13.93 34.00 14.78
C GLY A 569 -12.84 34.37 13.76
N SER A 570 -11.91 35.24 14.14
CA SER A 570 -10.81 35.73 13.30
C SER A 570 -9.73 34.68 13.04
N ILE A 571 -9.59 33.71 13.93
CA ILE A 571 -8.56 32.67 13.91
C ILE A 571 -9.25 31.33 14.22
N ARG A 572 -8.86 30.27 13.50
CA ARG A 572 -9.36 28.92 13.77
C ARG A 572 -8.30 28.13 14.55
N PRO A 573 -8.63 27.54 15.70
CA PRO A 573 -7.71 26.63 16.39
C PRO A 573 -7.33 25.45 15.48
N ASP A 574 -6.06 25.08 15.50
CA ASP A 574 -5.54 23.98 14.70
C ASP A 574 -5.42 22.69 15.54
N THR A 575 -5.01 21.59 14.89
CA THR A 575 -4.79 20.32 15.57
C THR A 575 -3.78 20.44 16.72
N TRP A 576 -2.83 21.37 16.64
CA TRP A 576 -1.85 21.61 17.71
C TRP A 576 -2.49 22.26 18.94
N SER A 577 -3.41 23.23 18.76
CA SER A 577 -4.16 23.85 19.86
C SER A 577 -4.85 22.79 20.73
N TYR A 578 -5.62 21.90 20.08
CA TYR A 578 -6.33 20.82 20.77
C TYR A 578 -5.37 19.77 21.33
N ASN A 579 -4.37 19.33 20.56
CA ASN A 579 -3.42 18.31 21.01
C ASN A 579 -2.61 18.78 22.23
N THR A 580 -2.37 20.08 22.39
CA THR A 580 -1.67 20.63 23.55
C THR A 580 -2.47 20.45 24.84
N ILE A 581 -3.76 20.79 24.83
CA ILE A 581 -4.66 20.59 25.97
C ILE A 581 -4.90 19.09 26.20
N LEU A 582 -5.05 18.32 25.11
CA LEU A 582 -5.19 16.86 25.16
C LEU A 582 -3.99 16.19 25.82
N ALA A 583 -2.76 16.68 25.56
CA ALA A 583 -1.55 16.18 26.20
C ALA A 583 -1.64 16.35 27.72
N SER A 584 -2.11 17.52 28.18
CA SER A 584 -2.32 17.78 29.60
C SER A 584 -3.32 16.80 30.22
N HIS A 585 -4.49 16.58 29.60
CA HIS A 585 -5.44 15.58 30.09
C HIS A 585 -4.86 14.15 30.06
N CYS A 586 -4.08 13.82 29.03
CA CYS A 586 -3.38 12.55 28.95
C CYS A 586 -2.39 12.37 30.11
N ASP A 587 -1.62 13.40 30.45
CA ASP A 587 -0.64 13.36 31.54
C ASP A 587 -1.32 13.27 32.92
N HIS A 588 -2.45 13.93 33.10
CA HIS A 588 -3.28 13.85 34.31
C HIS A 588 -4.20 12.61 34.36
N ASN A 589 -4.19 11.75 33.33
CA ASN A 589 -5.04 10.55 33.19
C ASN A 589 -6.56 10.85 33.21
N GLU A 590 -6.97 12.02 32.76
CA GLU A 590 -8.37 12.47 32.73
C GLU A 590 -9.09 11.98 31.46
N VAL A 591 -9.38 10.67 31.41
CA VAL A 591 -9.92 9.98 30.22
C VAL A 591 -11.16 10.66 29.63
N ASN A 592 -12.15 11.01 30.47
CA ASN A 592 -13.40 11.58 29.98
C ASN A 592 -13.20 12.96 29.36
N LYS A 593 -12.36 13.82 29.96
CA LYS A 593 -12.06 15.15 29.43
C LYS A 593 -11.28 15.05 28.11
N ALA A 594 -10.33 14.11 28.01
CA ALA A 594 -9.61 13.84 26.76
C ALA A 594 -10.53 13.43 25.60
N LEU A 595 -11.48 12.52 25.85
CA LEU A 595 -12.45 12.07 24.83
C LEU A 595 -13.47 13.15 24.46
N GLN A 596 -13.92 13.95 25.44
CA GLN A 596 -14.76 15.13 25.19
C GLN A 596 -14.04 16.16 24.33
N LEU A 597 -12.74 16.38 24.55
CA LEU A 597 -11.94 17.30 23.75
C LEU A 597 -11.80 16.84 22.29
N ILE A 598 -11.62 15.54 22.02
CA ILE A 598 -11.65 15.00 20.66
C ILE A 598 -13.01 15.24 20.00
N SER A 599 -14.09 14.98 20.73
CA SER A 599 -15.46 15.18 20.23
C SER A 599 -15.71 16.66 19.90
N ARG A 600 -15.22 17.56 20.75
CA ARG A 600 -15.26 19.01 20.54
C ARG A 600 -14.44 19.41 19.30
N MET A 601 -13.22 18.91 19.17
CA MET A 601 -12.35 19.17 18.01
C MET A 601 -13.07 18.85 16.69
N ILE A 602 -13.73 17.69 16.62
CA ILE A 602 -14.52 17.27 15.45
C ILE A 602 -15.71 18.20 15.19
N LYS A 603 -16.44 18.58 16.25
CA LYS A 603 -17.60 19.49 16.14
C LYS A 603 -17.20 20.85 15.58
N GLU A 604 -16.04 21.37 15.97
CA GLU A 604 -15.47 22.62 15.47
C GLU A 604 -14.79 22.47 14.09
N SER A 605 -15.06 21.37 13.37
CA SER A 605 -14.51 21.07 12.04
C SER A 605 -12.98 20.95 11.97
N CYS A 606 -12.33 20.65 13.09
CA CYS A 606 -10.91 20.32 13.15
C CYS A 606 -10.75 18.79 13.22
N GLN A 607 -10.05 18.19 12.26
CA GLN A 607 -9.96 16.72 12.18
C GLN A 607 -8.82 16.18 13.05
N PRO A 608 -9.07 15.21 13.95
CA PRO A 608 -8.01 14.51 14.68
C PRO A 608 -6.98 13.93 13.74
N ASP A 609 -5.69 14.06 14.07
CA ASP A 609 -4.63 13.44 13.29
C ASP A 609 -4.12 12.14 13.93
N ARG A 610 -3.15 11.50 13.29
CA ARG A 610 -2.54 10.28 13.82
C ARG A 610 -1.91 10.50 15.20
N HIS A 611 -1.37 11.70 15.46
CA HIS A 611 -0.76 12.01 16.75
C HIS A 611 -1.83 12.07 17.84
N THR A 612 -2.97 12.71 17.57
CA THR A 612 -4.14 12.77 18.47
C THR A 612 -4.55 11.37 18.95
N TYR A 613 -4.76 10.43 18.02
CA TYR A 613 -5.14 9.06 18.38
C TYR A 613 -4.04 8.32 19.14
N ASN A 614 -2.78 8.44 18.70
CA ASN A 614 -1.66 7.77 19.38
C ASN A 614 -1.49 8.26 20.82
N MET A 615 -1.74 9.54 21.13
CA MET A 615 -1.70 10.08 22.50
C MET A 615 -2.73 9.41 23.40
N VAL A 616 -3.97 9.32 22.92
CA VAL A 616 -5.09 8.76 23.70
C VAL A 616 -4.95 7.24 23.86
N LEU A 617 -4.57 6.52 22.80
CA LEU A 617 -4.27 5.08 22.90
C LEU A 617 -3.15 4.82 23.92
N LYS A 618 -2.07 5.62 23.88
CA LYS A 618 -0.96 5.50 24.84
C LYS A 618 -1.43 5.74 26.29
N MET A 619 -2.26 6.76 26.53
CA MET A 619 -2.86 7.02 27.84
C MET A 619 -3.75 5.86 28.30
N LEU A 620 -4.70 5.42 27.46
CA LEU A 620 -5.67 4.39 27.79
C LEU A 620 -5.01 3.04 28.11
N VAL A 621 -4.01 2.64 27.32
CA VAL A 621 -3.22 1.41 27.56
C VAL A 621 -2.42 1.52 28.85
N ARG A 622 -1.85 2.69 29.17
CA ARG A 622 -1.13 2.93 30.43
C ARG A 622 -2.05 2.76 31.65
N ILE A 623 -3.25 3.34 31.60
CA ILE A 623 -4.27 3.26 32.66
C ILE A 623 -4.89 1.87 32.75
N GLY A 624 -5.02 1.16 31.62
CA GLY A 624 -5.64 -0.16 31.53
C GLY A 624 -7.14 -0.13 31.16
N ARG A 625 -7.61 0.97 30.55
CA ARG A 625 -8.99 1.11 30.05
C ARG A 625 -9.14 0.53 28.64
N PHE A 626 -8.98 -0.79 28.53
CA PHE A 626 -8.94 -1.50 27.25
C PHE A 626 -10.28 -1.47 26.49
N ASP A 627 -11.40 -1.34 27.22
CA ASP A 627 -12.73 -1.08 26.64
C ASP A 627 -12.73 0.11 25.69
N ARG A 628 -12.08 1.21 26.11
CA ARG A 628 -11.96 2.43 25.30
C ARG A 628 -10.85 2.35 24.25
N VAL A 629 -9.83 1.50 24.46
CA VAL A 629 -8.78 1.27 23.47
C VAL A 629 -9.39 0.66 22.20
N GLU A 630 -10.23 -0.37 22.36
CA GLU A 630 -10.90 -1.04 21.23
C GLU A 630 -11.87 -0.10 20.51
N GLU A 631 -12.67 0.68 21.26
CA GLU A 631 -13.56 1.70 20.70
C GLU A 631 -12.80 2.71 19.83
N ILE A 632 -11.69 3.25 20.35
CA ILE A 632 -10.86 4.19 19.59
C ILE A 632 -10.23 3.51 18.37
N TRP A 633 -9.69 2.30 18.53
CA TRP A 633 -9.06 1.56 17.44
C TRP A 633 -10.03 1.31 16.27
N HIS A 634 -11.26 0.90 16.55
CA HIS A 634 -12.29 0.70 15.52
C HIS A 634 -12.74 2.02 14.90
N SER A 635 -12.93 3.05 15.72
CA SER A 635 -13.35 4.37 15.21
C SER A 635 -12.34 5.02 14.26
N MET A 636 -11.06 4.61 14.32
CA MET A 636 -10.03 5.07 13.38
C MET A 636 -10.32 4.59 11.96
N ASP A 637 -10.70 3.32 11.78
CA ASP A 637 -10.99 2.75 10.45
C ASP A 637 -12.24 3.37 9.82
N ASP A 638 -13.32 3.53 10.61
CA ASP A 638 -14.57 4.20 10.19
C ASP A 638 -14.34 5.63 9.67
N ARG A 639 -13.26 6.28 10.14
CA ARG A 639 -12.89 7.65 9.78
C ARG A 639 -11.78 7.70 8.71
N GLY A 640 -11.42 6.56 8.12
CA GLY A 640 -10.39 6.46 7.08
C GLY A 640 -8.96 6.63 7.59
N PHE A 641 -8.72 6.46 8.90
CA PHE A 641 -7.40 6.49 9.51
C PHE A 641 -6.82 5.09 9.66
N TYR A 642 -5.94 4.75 8.73
CA TYR A 642 -5.19 3.49 8.79
C TYR A 642 -4.02 3.59 9.78
N PRO A 643 -3.89 2.62 10.73
CA PRO A 643 -2.76 2.55 11.64
C PRO A 643 -1.41 2.54 10.91
N SER A 644 -0.40 3.21 11.48
CA SER A 644 0.97 3.14 10.98
C SER A 644 1.87 2.30 11.89
N VAL A 645 3.12 2.11 11.48
CA VAL A 645 4.17 1.51 12.32
C VAL A 645 4.28 2.15 13.71
N SER A 646 4.05 3.47 13.85
CA SER A 646 4.07 4.12 15.15
C SER A 646 2.82 3.85 15.99
N THR A 647 1.65 3.72 15.36
CA THR A 647 0.40 3.35 16.02
C THR A 647 0.45 1.92 16.55
N TYR A 648 0.88 0.96 15.71
CA TYR A 648 1.11 -0.42 16.14
C TYR A 648 2.17 -0.50 17.25
N ALA A 649 3.27 0.26 17.14
CA ALA A 649 4.28 0.31 18.19
C ALA A 649 3.71 0.81 19.54
N VAL A 650 2.84 1.83 19.55
CA VAL A 650 2.16 2.30 20.79
C VAL A 650 1.39 1.15 21.45
N MET A 651 0.63 0.39 20.67
CA MET A 651 -0.14 -0.75 21.17
C MET A 651 0.75 -1.86 21.69
N VAL A 652 1.67 -2.37 20.86
CA VAL A 652 2.55 -3.49 21.22
C VAL A 652 3.40 -3.14 22.44
N HIS A 653 4.04 -1.96 22.46
CA HIS A 653 4.88 -1.55 23.58
C HIS A 653 4.08 -1.37 24.87
N GLY A 654 2.90 -0.75 24.77
CA GLY A 654 2.03 -0.49 25.91
C GLY A 654 1.47 -1.77 26.52
N LEU A 655 0.95 -2.68 25.69
CA LEU A 655 0.36 -3.95 26.11
C LEU A 655 1.42 -4.89 26.71
N CYS A 656 2.64 -4.93 26.15
CA CYS A 656 3.77 -5.69 26.70
C CYS A 656 4.16 -5.29 28.14
N LYS A 657 3.79 -4.09 28.60
CA LYS A 657 4.03 -3.70 30.00
C LYS A 657 3.13 -4.44 30.99
N LYS A 658 1.97 -4.95 30.55
CA LYS A 658 0.99 -5.65 31.39
C LYS A 658 1.06 -7.15 31.09
N ARG A 659 1.41 -7.98 32.08
CA ARG A 659 1.60 -9.43 31.89
C ARG A 659 0.36 -10.12 31.31
N SER A 660 -0.85 -9.69 31.72
CA SER A 660 -2.12 -10.23 31.24
C SER A 660 -2.51 -9.82 29.82
N LYS A 661 -1.74 -8.96 29.16
CA LYS A 661 -2.06 -8.39 27.83
C LYS A 661 -1.03 -8.68 26.74
N VAL A 662 -0.11 -9.60 27.01
CA VAL A 662 0.95 -9.97 26.06
C VAL A 662 0.37 -10.70 24.85
N ASP A 663 -0.73 -11.44 25.02
CA ASP A 663 -1.40 -12.10 23.91
C ASP A 663 -2.02 -11.10 22.93
N GLU A 664 -2.73 -10.08 23.43
CA GLU A 664 -3.22 -9.00 22.58
C GLU A 664 -2.08 -8.22 21.92
N ALA A 665 -0.93 -8.04 22.60
CA ALA A 665 0.26 -7.44 21.99
C ALA A 665 0.77 -8.25 20.79
N CYS A 666 0.74 -9.59 20.88
CA CYS A 666 1.05 -10.46 19.74
C CYS A 666 0.02 -10.29 18.62
N THR A 667 -1.28 -10.22 18.93
CA THR A 667 -2.33 -10.00 17.92
C THR A 667 -2.11 -8.71 17.13
N TYR A 668 -1.83 -7.58 17.79
CA TYR A 668 -1.52 -6.33 17.08
C TYR A 668 -0.23 -6.43 16.26
N PHE A 669 0.78 -7.15 16.73
CA PHE A 669 2.01 -7.39 15.97
C PHE A 669 1.78 -8.29 14.75
N GLU A 670 0.89 -9.28 14.85
CA GLU A 670 0.48 -10.12 13.73
C GLU A 670 -0.31 -9.34 12.69
N MET A 671 -1.28 -8.53 13.10
CA MET A 671 -2.03 -7.64 12.20
C MET A 671 -1.08 -6.72 11.43
N MET A 672 -0.08 -6.17 12.13
CA MET A 672 0.95 -5.34 11.51
C MET A 672 1.73 -6.09 10.41
N ILE A 673 2.06 -7.38 10.63
CA ILE A 673 2.73 -8.23 9.65
C ILE A 673 1.80 -8.56 8.47
N ASP A 674 0.55 -8.89 8.76
CA ASP A 674 -0.47 -9.27 7.78
C ASP A 674 -0.83 -8.09 6.85
N GLU A 675 -0.80 -6.86 7.37
CA GLU A 675 -0.94 -5.63 6.60
C GLU A 675 0.34 -5.23 5.84
N GLY A 676 1.43 -5.99 6.00
CA GLY A 676 2.70 -5.75 5.31
C GLY A 676 3.50 -4.56 5.84
N ILE A 677 3.18 -4.07 7.04
CA ILE A 677 3.84 -2.91 7.65
C ILE A 677 5.09 -3.41 8.40
N PRO A 678 6.31 -3.01 8.01
CA PRO A 678 7.52 -3.48 8.66
C PRO A 678 7.65 -2.93 10.10
N PRO A 679 7.81 -3.79 11.12
CA PRO A 679 8.00 -3.36 12.50
C PRO A 679 9.33 -2.63 12.68
N TYR A 680 9.37 -1.67 13.62
CA TYR A 680 10.64 -1.14 14.10
C TYR A 680 11.43 -2.27 14.77
N THR A 681 12.74 -2.30 14.56
CA THR A 681 13.67 -3.22 15.24
C THR A 681 13.43 -3.24 16.75
N THR A 682 13.26 -2.07 17.37
CA THR A 682 12.99 -1.93 18.80
C THR A 682 11.66 -2.58 19.23
N THR A 683 10.65 -2.59 18.36
CA THR A 683 9.36 -3.23 18.64
C THR A 683 9.49 -4.75 18.60
N CYS A 684 10.21 -5.30 17.62
CA CYS A 684 10.53 -6.73 17.56
C CYS A 684 11.30 -7.18 18.81
N GLU A 685 12.37 -6.47 19.15
CA GLU A 685 13.22 -6.79 20.30
C GLU A 685 12.44 -6.75 21.62
N LEU A 686 11.61 -5.72 21.81
CA LEU A 686 10.80 -5.56 23.02
C LEU A 686 9.81 -6.72 23.18
N LEU A 687 9.06 -7.06 22.12
CA LEU A 687 8.09 -8.15 22.16
C LEU A 687 8.78 -9.50 22.36
N ARG A 688 9.85 -9.79 21.59
CA ARG A 688 10.66 -11.01 21.74
C ARG A 688 11.18 -11.17 23.17
N ASN A 689 11.87 -10.15 23.70
CA ASN A 689 12.46 -10.22 25.04
C ASN A 689 11.38 -10.42 26.11
N LYS A 690 10.20 -9.80 25.92
CA LYS A 690 9.06 -9.98 26.83
C LYS A 690 8.52 -11.41 26.78
N LEU A 691 8.35 -11.99 25.59
CA LEU A 691 7.86 -13.36 25.41
C LEU A 691 8.84 -14.39 26.01
N ILE A 692 10.14 -14.26 25.70
CA ILE A 692 11.19 -15.12 26.27
C ILE A 692 11.20 -15.03 27.80
N GLY A 693 11.17 -13.81 28.36
CA GLY A 693 11.14 -13.60 29.80
C GLY A 693 9.91 -14.16 30.52
N LEU A 694 8.82 -14.44 29.79
CA LEU A 694 7.61 -15.06 30.31
C LEU A 694 7.54 -16.58 30.05
N GLY A 695 8.55 -17.16 29.39
CA GLY A 695 8.59 -18.58 29.01
C GLY A 695 7.83 -18.91 27.72
N PHE A 696 7.42 -17.91 26.94
CA PHE A 696 6.69 -18.09 25.67
C PHE A 696 7.63 -18.00 24.45
N ALA A 697 8.78 -18.68 24.49
CA ALA A 697 9.74 -18.67 23.39
C ALA A 697 9.13 -19.20 22.08
N ASP A 698 8.28 -20.22 22.16
CA ASP A 698 7.59 -20.81 20.99
C ASP A 698 6.72 -19.77 20.26
N LYS A 699 6.07 -18.86 20.99
CA LYS A 699 5.28 -17.78 20.37
C LYS A 699 6.18 -16.79 19.62
N ALA A 700 7.38 -16.51 20.11
CA ALA A 700 8.33 -15.67 19.40
C ALA A 700 8.82 -16.35 18.10
N ASP A 701 9.04 -17.67 18.13
CA ASP A 701 9.40 -18.45 16.95
C ASP A 701 8.25 -18.47 15.92
N ILE A 702 7.00 -18.65 16.35
CA ILE A 702 5.81 -18.59 15.47
C ILE A 702 5.71 -17.22 14.77
N LEU A 703 5.90 -16.13 15.53
CA LEU A 703 5.89 -14.78 14.96
C LEU A 703 7.06 -14.58 13.99
N ALA A 704 8.25 -15.10 14.29
CA ALA A 704 9.40 -15.05 13.38
C ALA A 704 9.12 -15.83 12.08
N GLU A 705 8.55 -17.04 12.16
CA GLU A 705 8.14 -17.81 10.97
C GLU A 705 7.10 -17.06 10.14
N LYS A 706 6.13 -16.41 10.79
CA LYS A 706 5.13 -15.59 10.09
C LYS A 706 5.79 -14.40 9.39
N MET A 707 6.77 -13.76 10.01
CA MET A 707 7.56 -12.70 9.38
C MET A 707 8.36 -13.21 8.17
N GLU A 708 8.95 -14.41 8.24
CA GLU A 708 9.68 -15.02 7.12
C GLU A 708 8.79 -15.39 5.94
N ARG A 709 7.53 -15.77 6.22
CA ARG A 709 6.52 -16.07 5.20
C ARG A 709 5.80 -14.82 4.67
N SER A 710 6.10 -13.64 5.22
CA SER A 710 5.51 -12.39 4.76
C SER A 710 5.87 -12.10 3.31
N THR A 711 4.96 -11.48 2.56
CA THR A 711 5.23 -10.97 1.20
C THR A 711 6.14 -9.74 1.19
N SER A 712 6.35 -9.10 2.36
CA SER A 712 7.22 -7.94 2.51
C SER A 712 8.66 -8.36 2.79
N LYS A 713 9.58 -8.07 1.84
CA LYS A 713 11.00 -8.39 2.01
C LYS A 713 11.61 -7.73 3.25
N SER A 714 11.19 -6.52 3.60
CA SER A 714 11.65 -5.85 4.83
C SER A 714 11.19 -6.54 6.11
N ILE A 715 9.99 -7.16 6.11
CA ILE A 715 9.55 -7.98 7.24
C ILE A 715 10.41 -9.25 7.33
N GLN A 716 10.67 -9.91 6.20
CA GLN A 716 11.55 -11.09 6.15
C GLN A 716 12.96 -10.76 6.67
N ASP A 717 13.53 -9.63 6.27
CA ASP A 717 14.88 -9.22 6.66
C ASP A 717 14.99 -8.95 8.18
N ILE A 718 13.90 -8.49 8.80
CA ILE A 718 13.83 -8.21 10.25
C ILE A 718 13.40 -9.47 11.05
N ALA A 719 12.94 -10.54 10.39
CA ALA A 719 12.47 -11.76 11.07
C ALA A 719 13.55 -12.41 11.97
N ASN A 720 14.81 -12.34 11.55
CA ASN A 720 15.95 -12.81 12.35
C ASN A 720 16.05 -12.09 13.71
N ILE A 721 15.66 -10.82 13.77
CA ILE A 721 15.59 -10.07 15.03
C ILE A 721 14.55 -10.69 15.94
N MET A 722 13.39 -11.11 15.43
CA MET A 722 12.37 -11.77 16.24
C MET A 722 12.82 -13.13 16.77
N ARG A 723 13.64 -13.87 16.01
CA ARG A 723 14.23 -15.16 16.42
C ARG A 723 15.33 -15.03 17.50
N GLY A 724 16.13 -13.96 17.43
CA GLY A 724 17.24 -13.68 18.34
C GLY A 724 18.50 -14.55 18.12
N ASP A 725 19.65 -14.10 18.62
CA ASP A 725 20.91 -14.87 18.57
C ASP A 725 20.90 -15.99 19.60
N ARG A 726 20.74 -17.24 19.15
CA ARG A 726 20.74 -18.45 20.00
C ARG A 726 22.15 -18.87 20.47
N SER A 727 23.08 -17.94 20.66
CA SER A 727 24.41 -18.21 21.20
C SER A 727 24.47 -18.18 22.74
N CYS A 728 23.51 -17.52 23.41
CA CYS A 728 23.61 -17.27 24.86
C CYS A 728 22.77 -18.21 25.77
N VAL A 729 21.87 -19.03 25.22
CA VAL A 729 20.95 -19.86 26.03
C VAL A 729 21.44 -21.31 26.22
N ARG A 730 22.44 -21.76 25.43
CA ARG A 730 23.03 -23.10 25.58
C ARG A 730 24.15 -23.20 26.63
N SER A 731 24.70 -22.09 27.14
CA SER A 731 25.73 -22.15 28.19
C SER A 731 25.15 -22.41 29.57
N ARG A 732 24.00 -21.82 29.92
CA ARG A 732 23.40 -21.99 31.26
C ARG A 732 22.73 -23.34 31.54
N ILE A 733 22.49 -24.16 30.51
CA ILE A 733 21.95 -25.52 30.69
C ILE A 733 23.07 -26.57 30.76
N LYS A 734 24.29 -26.23 30.32
CA LYS A 734 25.46 -27.12 30.45
C LYS A 734 26.14 -27.02 31.82
N ASP A 735 25.98 -25.93 32.54
CA ASP A 735 26.59 -25.74 33.88
C ASP A 735 25.75 -26.31 35.04
N VAL A 736 24.62 -26.99 34.77
CA VAL A 736 23.75 -27.60 35.80
C VAL A 736 23.80 -29.14 35.78
N TYR A 737 24.54 -29.75 34.85
CA TYR A 737 24.64 -31.21 34.71
C TYR A 737 26.08 -31.75 34.68
N SER A 738 27.04 -31.05 35.30
CA SER A 738 28.43 -31.53 35.39
C SER A 738 29.04 -31.57 36.78
N ASP A 739 28.26 -31.46 37.86
CA ASP A 739 28.74 -31.73 39.22
C ASP A 739 27.86 -32.80 39.87
N GLY A 740 28.41 -34.01 39.98
CA GLY A 740 27.76 -35.09 40.71
C GLY A 740 28.15 -36.50 40.29
N THR A 741 29.44 -36.84 40.29
CA THR A 741 29.96 -38.17 40.66
C THR A 741 31.46 -38.05 40.89
N ASP A 742 31.89 -38.02 42.16
CA ASP A 742 33.07 -38.72 42.65
C ASP A 742 32.99 -38.79 44.19
N GLU A 743 33.01 -40.04 44.69
CA GLU A 743 33.03 -40.56 46.08
C GLU A 743 31.81 -40.39 47.01
#